data_AF-A0A7Y7H7B8-F1
#
_entry.id   AF-A0A7Y7H7B8-F1
#
_cell.length_a   1.000
_cell.length_b   1.000
_cell.length_c   1.000
_cell.angle_alpha   90.00
_cell.angle_beta   90.00
_cell.angle_gamma   90.00
#
_symmetry.space_group_name_H-M   'P 1'
#
loop_
_entity.id
_entity.type
_entity.pdbx_description
1 polymer ?
#
loop_
_entity_poly.entity_id
_entity_poly.type
_entity_poly.pdbx_seq_one_letter_code
_entity_poly.pdbx_strand_id
1 'polypeptide(L)'
;MSGKNLFKALSFFLTAGLCLAGNISYAQTHADSIKLAIEPSYNNVSGTHQFFLGDNYRKLWAAPVTLPVFHLTTEKGGLKILQRGGGKQTKSLRLQDPTGQQWVLRTIQKYPEKGLPVDLRPTVAKDILQDQVSAAHPFSALTVPPLAEALGVPHSNPKIVYIPDDPAFGEYQKDFANQVFLFEEREPLDAEKTDNTEKVQRKLQDDNDNRVDQKIVLRARLLDMLLGDWDRHEDQWRWEKIDGKHETVYEPVPRDRDQVYYKTSGVLPWIVAHQWLKSKFQGYSDEIRDINGWNFNARYFDRYFLNQLSEDDWKEQIAYVQSKLTDALIKKAVHLMPDTIYKLSGPEIISKMIARRNILQKQALEYYKFISIYVDVPASDKTDKFTVAHETNGDITLTINKIKKDGSVDKVTYQRTFKPDVTKEIRMYGFDGDDLFKVTGSTPSPITVRMIGGEGMDTFAVDSSLNNKGKTYIYDRSDQKNVLPPSSLAKNRTSTDTAVNSYDKTAFKFDRFEPIILANYSNDIGILLIGGFSYERHGFRKEPYAFREEFLTNYSLGRKSFLFTYTADWKKAIGENDLKINLLSRGPSNLSNFFGIGNNTVFENKDDRKISYYRNRYDYVTGDVSLHRDFGTWHVSAGVAGQFYNSKASNNTERFLNDYNTAFPNEAVFGTKVYGGLTANATIDTRNRLIIPTQGVLWTTTVSGFSGGGSGSHNTYGQVLSEFSFYLNPDRDSVLVIANRTGLGTTVGNAAYFQQMKLGGSQNFRGFHTNRFTGKTIAYNNLELRLKVMDFTSYLLPGSFGLIGFNDVGRVWVPGELSDRWHDGYGGGLYIIPAQLVLIEAVMGFSKEGSLPYISIGFRF
;
A
#
# COMPACT_ATOMS: atom_id res chain seq x y z
N MET A 1 -30.25 -56.15 -47.11
CA MET A 1 -29.39 -56.97 -47.99
C MET A 1 -27.97 -56.89 -47.43
N SER A 2 -27.62 -57.87 -46.60
CA SER A 2 -26.63 -58.95 -46.85
C SER A 2 -25.21 -58.50 -46.45
N GLY A 3 -24.45 -59.19 -45.59
CA GLY A 3 -24.67 -60.46 -44.92
C GLY A 3 -23.49 -60.77 -44.00
N LYS A 4 -23.81 -61.41 -42.86
CA LYS A 4 -22.91 -62.12 -41.95
C LYS A 4 -22.07 -63.18 -42.70
N ASN A 5 -20.80 -63.35 -42.33
CA ASN A 5 -20.28 -64.58 -41.71
C ASN A 5 -18.74 -64.68 -41.79
N LEU A 6 -18.08 -64.76 -40.62
CA LEU A 6 -17.12 -65.82 -40.27
C LEU A 6 -16.78 -65.66 -38.77
N PHE A 7 -17.57 -66.24 -37.85
CA PHE A 7 -17.30 -67.55 -37.20
C PHE A 7 -15.89 -67.66 -36.61
N LYS A 8 -15.80 -67.58 -35.27
CA LYS A 8 -15.71 -68.76 -34.38
C LYS A 8 -14.40 -69.54 -34.53
N ALA A 9 -13.39 -69.07 -33.82
CA ALA A 9 -12.31 -69.80 -33.18
C ALA A 9 -11.72 -68.75 -32.21
N LEU A 10 -11.60 -68.90 -30.90
CA LEU A 10 -11.24 -70.06 -30.13
C LEU A 10 -11.48 -69.67 -28.64
N SER A 11 -12.69 -69.90 -28.11
CA SER A 11 -12.91 -69.99 -26.66
C SER A 11 -13.12 -71.45 -26.36
N PHE A 12 -12.05 -72.16 -26.03
CA PHE A 12 -11.99 -73.39 -25.24
C PHE A 12 -10.61 -74.02 -25.50
N PHE A 13 -9.61 -73.67 -24.69
CA PHE A 13 -8.55 -74.56 -24.24
C PHE A 13 -7.67 -73.79 -23.24
N LEU A 14 -7.34 -74.47 -22.14
CA LEU A 14 -6.50 -74.06 -21.00
C LEU A 14 -7.13 -73.17 -19.90
N THR A 15 -8.09 -73.77 -19.19
CA THR A 15 -7.96 -73.90 -17.73
C THR A 15 -7.09 -75.14 -17.42
N ALA A 16 -6.28 -75.05 -16.37
CA ALA A 16 -5.37 -76.07 -15.80
C ALA A 16 -3.94 -76.11 -16.37
N GLY A 17 -3.04 -75.38 -15.71
CA GLY A 17 -1.60 -75.55 -15.85
C GLY A 17 -0.80 -74.31 -15.49
N LEU A 18 -0.72 -73.94 -14.20
CA LEU A 18 0.41 -73.27 -13.52
C LEU A 18 -0.04 -72.75 -12.14
N CYS A 19 -0.26 -73.68 -11.20
CA CYS A 19 0.15 -73.43 -9.82
C CYS A 19 1.67 -73.62 -9.79
N LEU A 20 2.36 -72.78 -9.01
CA LEU A 20 3.82 -72.71 -8.79
C LEU A 20 4.60 -71.80 -9.75
N ALA A 21 4.34 -70.50 -9.65
CA ALA A 21 5.42 -69.52 -9.63
C ALA A 21 5.23 -68.70 -8.36
N GLY A 22 6.16 -68.88 -7.41
CA GLY A 22 6.06 -68.31 -6.08
C GLY A 22 5.87 -66.80 -6.13
N ASN A 23 5.05 -66.30 -5.20
CA ASN A 23 5.14 -64.94 -4.71
C ASN A 23 6.58 -64.72 -4.23
N ILE A 24 7.45 -64.25 -5.11
CA ILE A 24 8.55 -63.41 -4.67
C ILE A 24 7.86 -62.09 -4.30
N SER A 25 7.31 -62.05 -3.09
CA SER A 25 7.24 -60.80 -2.36
C SER A 25 8.68 -60.32 -2.32
N TYR A 26 9.05 -59.45 -3.26
CA TYR A 26 10.04 -58.44 -2.93
C TYR A 26 9.43 -57.75 -1.73
N ALA A 27 9.89 -58.14 -0.53
CA ALA A 27 9.82 -57.29 0.62
C ALA A 27 10.45 -55.99 0.14
N GLN A 28 9.61 -55.04 -0.25
CA GLN A 28 10.03 -53.71 -0.62
C GLN A 28 10.60 -53.19 0.69
N THR A 29 11.92 -53.28 0.81
CA THR A 29 12.66 -52.73 1.94
C THR A 29 12.34 -51.24 1.89
N HIS A 30 11.35 -50.83 2.69
CA HIS A 30 11.04 -49.44 2.91
C HIS A 30 12.30 -48.86 3.55
N ALA A 31 13.12 -48.17 2.76
CA ALA A 31 14.28 -47.52 3.31
C ALA A 31 13.79 -46.49 4.32
N ASP A 32 14.20 -46.61 5.58
CA ASP A 32 13.78 -45.69 6.66
C ASP A 32 14.23 -44.24 6.41
N SER A 33 15.15 -44.04 5.46
CA SER A 33 15.63 -42.73 5.05
C SER A 33 15.99 -42.70 3.56
N ILE A 34 16.04 -41.49 3.02
CA ILE A 34 16.44 -41.20 1.63
C ILE A 34 17.41 -40.03 1.61
N LYS A 35 18.38 -40.06 0.68
CA LYS A 35 19.32 -38.95 0.46
C LYS A 35 18.95 -38.19 -0.82
N LEU A 36 18.51 -36.94 -0.68
CA LEU A 36 18.12 -36.08 -1.80
C LEU A 36 18.37 -34.59 -1.51
N ALA A 37 18.38 -33.76 -2.55
CA ALA A 37 18.25 -32.30 -2.44
C ALA A 37 16.77 -31.91 -2.58
N ILE A 38 16.32 -30.84 -1.91
CA ILE A 38 14.90 -30.46 -1.89
C ILE A 38 14.47 -29.92 -3.25
N GLU A 39 15.19 -28.93 -3.79
CA GLU A 39 14.88 -28.31 -5.08
C GLU A 39 16.18 -27.78 -5.72
N PRO A 40 16.99 -28.66 -6.34
CA PRO A 40 18.29 -28.28 -6.90
C PRO A 40 18.21 -27.29 -8.07
N SER A 41 17.04 -27.15 -8.70
CA SER A 41 16.86 -26.24 -9.84
C SER A 41 17.13 -24.77 -9.49
N TYR A 42 16.91 -24.34 -8.24
CA TYR A 42 17.23 -22.99 -7.79
C TYR A 42 18.71 -22.63 -7.92
N ASN A 43 19.61 -23.61 -7.94
CA ASN A 43 21.04 -23.39 -8.07
C ASN A 43 21.54 -23.44 -9.52
N ASN A 44 20.65 -23.69 -10.49
CA ASN A 44 20.96 -23.72 -11.92
C ASN A 44 20.61 -22.38 -12.58
N VAL A 45 21.34 -21.32 -12.21
CA VAL A 45 21.11 -19.96 -12.70
C VAL A 45 22.43 -19.29 -13.12
N SER A 46 22.37 -18.32 -14.04
CA SER A 46 23.55 -17.59 -14.49
C SER A 46 24.06 -16.59 -13.43
N GLY A 47 25.32 -16.15 -13.56
CA GLY A 47 25.85 -15.07 -12.72
C GLY A 47 25.10 -13.74 -12.88
N THR A 48 24.54 -13.47 -14.06
CA THR A 48 23.68 -12.29 -14.28
C THR A 48 22.36 -12.39 -13.51
N HIS A 49 21.76 -13.59 -13.45
CA HIS A 49 20.56 -13.83 -12.64
C HIS A 49 20.86 -13.63 -11.15
N GLN A 50 22.00 -14.14 -10.66
CA GLN A 50 22.46 -13.93 -9.28
C GLN A 50 22.73 -12.46 -8.97
N PHE A 51 23.32 -11.71 -9.90
CA PHE A 51 23.56 -10.28 -9.73
C PHE A 51 22.25 -9.49 -9.51
N PHE A 52 21.18 -9.81 -10.24
CA PHE A 52 19.90 -9.11 -10.11
C PHE A 52 19.00 -9.65 -9.00
N LEU A 53 18.91 -10.98 -8.82
CA LEU A 53 17.94 -11.66 -7.96
C LEU A 53 18.54 -12.33 -6.71
N GLY A 54 19.87 -12.32 -6.60
CA GLY A 54 20.61 -12.76 -5.43
C GLY A 54 21.09 -14.20 -5.46
N ASP A 55 22.13 -14.46 -4.65
CA ASP A 55 22.66 -15.78 -4.33
C ASP A 55 21.76 -16.56 -3.37
N ASN A 56 21.10 -15.83 -2.46
CA ASN A 56 20.14 -16.35 -1.49
C ASN A 56 20.66 -17.63 -0.78
N TYR A 57 19.80 -18.65 -0.61
CA TYR A 57 20.16 -19.97 -0.11
C TYR A 57 20.22 -21.05 -1.20
N ARG A 58 20.44 -20.68 -2.48
CA ARG A 58 20.40 -21.64 -3.61
C ARG A 58 21.25 -22.90 -3.39
N LYS A 59 22.45 -22.74 -2.80
CA LYS A 59 23.34 -23.86 -2.44
C LYS A 59 22.74 -24.80 -1.39
N LEU A 60 21.94 -24.30 -0.44
CA LEU A 60 21.23 -25.14 0.54
C LEU A 60 20.14 -25.97 -0.12
N TRP A 61 19.37 -25.36 -1.03
CA TRP A 61 18.30 -26.04 -1.75
C TRP A 61 18.80 -27.18 -2.66
N ALA A 62 20.04 -27.06 -3.14
CA ALA A 62 20.72 -28.07 -3.96
C ALA A 62 21.59 -29.07 -3.16
N ALA A 63 21.72 -28.90 -1.84
CA ALA A 63 22.56 -29.77 -1.01
C ALA A 63 21.85 -31.10 -0.69
N PRO A 64 22.44 -32.27 -1.00
CA PRO A 64 21.87 -33.54 -0.61
C PRO A 64 21.88 -33.74 0.91
N VAL A 65 20.72 -34.07 1.47
CA VAL A 65 20.52 -34.37 2.89
C VAL A 65 19.85 -35.74 3.04
N THR A 66 20.17 -36.43 4.13
CA THR A 66 19.47 -37.67 4.50
C THR A 66 18.23 -37.30 5.32
N LEU A 67 17.05 -37.68 4.84
CA LEU A 67 15.76 -37.40 5.46
C LEU A 67 15.03 -38.70 5.80
N PRO A 68 14.30 -38.76 6.92
CA PRO A 68 13.42 -39.89 7.21
C PRO A 68 12.29 -39.99 6.18
N VAL A 69 11.93 -41.21 5.82
CA VAL A 69 10.78 -41.48 4.95
C VAL A 69 9.52 -41.52 5.81
N PHE A 70 8.51 -40.74 5.42
CA PHE A 70 7.22 -40.65 6.10
C PHE A 70 6.21 -41.57 5.44
N HIS A 71 5.58 -42.42 6.24
CA HIS A 71 4.52 -43.33 5.83
C HIS A 71 3.25 -43.04 6.62
N LEU A 72 2.16 -42.74 5.92
CA LEU A 72 0.91 -42.30 6.57
C LEU A 72 0.36 -43.37 7.52
N THR A 73 0.49 -44.64 7.16
CA THR A 73 -0.08 -45.78 7.91
C THR A 73 0.71 -46.18 9.16
N THR A 74 1.98 -45.77 9.29
CA THR A 74 2.84 -46.18 10.41
C THR A 74 3.25 -45.02 11.30
N GLU A 75 3.40 -43.81 10.75
CA GLU A 75 3.78 -42.64 11.53
C GLU A 75 2.72 -42.38 12.62
N LYS A 76 3.16 -42.14 13.85
CA LYS A 76 2.28 -41.92 15.03
C LYS A 76 1.20 -43.01 15.26
N GLY A 77 1.48 -44.25 14.83
CA GLY A 77 0.51 -45.36 14.96
C GLY A 77 -0.57 -45.38 13.88
N GLY A 78 -0.42 -44.58 12.82
CA GLY A 78 -1.34 -44.49 11.69
C GLY A 78 -2.13 -43.18 11.70
N LEU A 79 -1.80 -42.28 10.77
CA LEU A 79 -2.42 -40.98 10.63
C LEU A 79 -3.61 -41.03 9.66
N LYS A 80 -4.69 -40.35 10.03
CA LYS A 80 -5.85 -40.11 9.17
C LYS A 80 -5.79 -38.70 8.59
N ILE A 81 -6.01 -38.58 7.28
CA ILE A 81 -6.18 -37.27 6.64
C ILE A 81 -7.57 -36.72 7.01
N LEU A 82 -7.60 -35.56 7.65
CA LEU A 82 -8.85 -34.89 8.01
C LEU A 82 -9.34 -33.97 6.90
N GLN A 83 -8.43 -33.14 6.36
CA GLN A 83 -8.74 -32.18 5.32
C GLN A 83 -7.47 -31.67 4.64
N ARG A 84 -7.63 -31.22 3.40
CA ARG A 84 -6.63 -30.41 2.72
C ARG A 84 -6.59 -29.01 3.33
N GLY A 85 -5.38 -28.52 3.55
CA GLY A 85 -5.09 -27.12 3.87
C GLY A 85 -4.21 -26.48 2.79
N GLY A 86 -3.55 -25.40 3.18
CA GLY A 86 -2.56 -24.72 2.35
C GLY A 86 -3.06 -23.35 1.92
N GLY A 87 -2.24 -22.32 2.18
CA GLY A 87 -2.55 -20.95 1.79
C GLY A 87 -2.21 -20.67 0.32
N LYS A 88 -1.87 -19.42 0.02
CA LYS A 88 -1.48 -18.98 -1.33
C LYS A 88 -0.13 -19.53 -1.82
N GLN A 89 0.62 -20.25 -0.98
CA GLN A 89 2.01 -20.64 -1.26
C GLN A 89 2.37 -22.09 -0.95
N THR A 90 1.59 -22.85 -0.18
CA THR A 90 1.98 -24.21 0.24
C THR A 90 0.86 -25.22 0.02
N LYS A 91 1.22 -26.47 -0.20
CA LYS A 91 0.28 -27.60 -0.11
C LYS A 91 0.37 -28.15 1.31
N SER A 92 -0.75 -28.28 2.01
CA SER A 92 -0.74 -28.91 3.33
C SER A 92 -1.91 -29.85 3.57
N LEU A 93 -1.73 -30.78 4.51
CA LEU A 93 -2.76 -31.64 5.05
C LEU A 93 -2.86 -31.45 6.56
N ARG A 94 -4.09 -31.47 7.05
CA ARG A 94 -4.39 -31.67 8.46
C ARG A 94 -4.55 -33.17 8.68
N LEU A 95 -3.76 -33.70 9.59
CA LEU A 95 -3.77 -35.12 9.95
C LEU A 95 -4.21 -35.28 11.41
N GLN A 96 -4.66 -36.47 11.75
CA GLN A 96 -4.99 -36.86 13.12
C GLN A 96 -4.49 -38.27 13.40
N ASP A 97 -3.89 -38.46 14.57
CA ASP A 97 -3.46 -39.78 15.04
C ASP A 97 -4.59 -40.50 15.80
N PRO A 98 -4.41 -41.79 16.17
CA PRO A 98 -5.44 -42.54 16.87
C PRO A 98 -5.81 -41.99 18.26
N THR A 99 -4.97 -41.13 18.86
CA THR A 99 -5.26 -40.49 20.15
C THR A 99 -6.14 -39.24 20.01
N GLY A 100 -6.34 -38.76 18.78
CA GLY A 100 -7.09 -37.54 18.49
C GLY A 100 -6.20 -36.30 18.29
N GLN A 101 -4.92 -36.36 18.64
CA GLN A 101 -3.96 -35.28 18.43
C GLN A 101 -3.80 -34.98 16.93
N GLN A 102 -3.73 -33.69 16.61
CA GLN A 102 -3.68 -33.23 15.23
C GLN A 102 -2.31 -32.72 14.83
N TRP A 103 -2.01 -32.96 13.56
CA TRP A 103 -0.72 -32.68 12.95
C TRP A 103 -0.90 -31.91 11.65
N VAL A 104 0.12 -31.16 11.27
CA VAL A 104 0.21 -30.50 9.97
C VAL A 104 1.36 -31.10 9.18
N LEU A 105 1.07 -31.45 7.93
CA LEU A 105 2.07 -31.83 6.94
C LEU A 105 2.06 -30.78 5.84
N ARG A 106 3.18 -30.09 5.59
CA ARG A 106 3.24 -28.96 4.65
C ARG A 106 4.50 -29.00 3.79
N THR A 107 4.38 -28.72 2.49
CA THR A 107 5.54 -28.68 1.58
C THR A 107 6.57 -27.64 2.03
N ILE A 108 7.86 -28.02 2.02
CA ILE A 108 8.96 -27.04 2.18
C ILE A 108 9.09 -26.16 0.94
N GLN A 109 8.95 -26.77 -0.24
CA GLN A 109 8.84 -26.05 -1.50
C GLN A 109 7.54 -25.22 -1.53
N LYS A 110 7.68 -23.96 -1.94
CA LYS A 110 6.57 -23.00 -2.04
C LYS A 110 6.18 -22.77 -3.51
N TYR A 111 4.90 -22.50 -3.72
CA TYR A 111 4.21 -22.31 -5.00
C TYR A 111 3.45 -20.98 -4.97
N PRO A 112 4.16 -19.84 -5.04
CA PRO A 112 3.58 -18.51 -4.81
C PRO A 112 2.71 -17.99 -5.96
N GLU A 113 2.64 -18.70 -7.09
CA GLU A 113 1.89 -18.29 -8.27
C GLU A 113 0.39 -18.14 -8.01
N LYS A 114 -0.17 -18.85 -7.03
CA LYS A 114 -1.57 -18.66 -6.62
C LYS A 114 -1.82 -17.30 -5.99
N GLY A 115 -0.77 -16.67 -5.45
CA GLY A 115 -0.80 -15.29 -4.95
C GLY A 115 -0.84 -14.23 -6.05
N LEU A 116 -0.47 -14.58 -7.29
CA LEU A 116 -0.57 -13.67 -8.42
C LEU A 116 -2.00 -13.59 -8.98
N PRO A 117 -2.43 -12.40 -9.40
CA PRO A 117 -3.56 -12.24 -10.32
C PRO A 117 -3.43 -13.21 -11.50
N VAL A 118 -4.55 -13.73 -12.00
CA VAL A 118 -4.58 -14.76 -13.06
C VAL A 118 -3.75 -14.33 -14.27
N ASP A 119 -3.84 -13.05 -14.66
CA ASP A 119 -3.15 -12.48 -15.83
C ASP A 119 -1.62 -12.38 -15.65
N LEU A 120 -1.12 -12.43 -14.40
CA LEU A 120 0.32 -12.38 -14.08
C LEU A 120 0.96 -13.75 -13.89
N ARG A 121 0.15 -14.81 -13.71
CA ARG A 121 0.65 -16.18 -13.58
C ARG A 121 1.47 -16.70 -14.78
N PRO A 122 1.19 -16.33 -16.04
CA PRO A 122 1.99 -16.77 -17.18
C PRO A 122 3.23 -15.90 -17.45
N THR A 123 3.52 -14.88 -16.63
CA THR A 123 4.63 -13.95 -16.88
C THR A 123 5.86 -14.21 -15.99
N VAL A 124 6.94 -13.49 -16.25
CA VAL A 124 8.21 -13.47 -15.50
C VAL A 124 7.98 -13.14 -14.03
N ALA A 125 6.86 -12.51 -13.68
CA ALA A 125 6.47 -12.30 -12.28
C ALA A 125 6.34 -13.63 -11.53
N LYS A 126 5.79 -14.67 -12.16
CA LYS A 126 5.73 -16.03 -11.59
C LYS A 126 7.13 -16.56 -11.32
N ASP A 127 8.01 -16.50 -12.31
CA ASP A 127 9.36 -17.07 -12.22
C ASP A 127 10.21 -16.32 -11.20
N ILE A 128 10.11 -14.99 -11.14
CA ILE A 128 10.76 -14.17 -10.12
C ILE A 128 10.22 -14.55 -8.74
N LEU A 129 8.90 -14.64 -8.54
CA LEU A 129 8.35 -15.03 -7.24
C LEU A 129 8.75 -16.45 -6.84
N GLN A 130 8.75 -17.38 -7.79
CA GLN A 130 9.20 -18.76 -7.56
C GLN A 130 10.69 -18.79 -7.21
N ASP A 131 11.51 -18.02 -7.90
CA ASP A 131 12.95 -17.91 -7.63
C ASP A 131 13.25 -17.33 -6.25
N GLN A 132 12.46 -16.36 -5.78
CA GLN A 132 12.62 -15.77 -4.44
C GLN A 132 12.25 -16.73 -3.30
N VAL A 133 11.68 -17.91 -3.56
CA VAL A 133 11.58 -19.00 -2.56
C VAL A 133 12.98 -19.43 -2.11
N SER A 134 13.99 -19.32 -2.98
CA SER A 134 15.39 -19.59 -2.63
C SER A 134 15.95 -18.70 -1.50
N ALA A 135 15.26 -17.60 -1.15
CA ALA A 135 15.62 -16.73 -0.03
C ALA A 135 15.19 -17.27 1.34
N ALA A 136 14.26 -18.23 1.38
CA ALA A 136 13.86 -18.90 2.61
C ALA A 136 14.84 -20.03 2.97
N HIS A 137 15.09 -20.22 4.27
CA HIS A 137 15.96 -21.28 4.76
C HIS A 137 15.14 -22.58 4.98
N PRO A 138 15.38 -23.67 4.21
CA PRO A 138 14.48 -24.83 4.19
C PRO A 138 14.40 -25.64 5.51
N PHE A 139 15.39 -25.47 6.40
CA PHE A 139 15.48 -26.21 7.67
C PHE A 139 15.37 -25.33 8.92
N SER A 140 15.01 -24.04 8.77
CA SER A 140 15.14 -23.09 9.88
C SER A 140 14.19 -23.37 11.06
N ALA A 141 12.98 -23.89 10.79
CA ALA A 141 12.01 -24.26 11.80
C ALA A 141 12.56 -25.26 12.84
N LEU A 142 13.49 -26.14 12.44
CA LEU A 142 14.14 -27.11 13.34
C LEU A 142 14.93 -26.45 14.48
N THR A 143 15.38 -25.21 14.27
CA THR A 143 16.24 -24.51 15.24
C THR A 143 15.47 -23.80 16.35
N VAL A 144 14.14 -23.61 16.18
CA VAL A 144 13.32 -22.79 17.07
C VAL A 144 12.97 -23.44 18.42
N PRO A 145 12.58 -24.73 18.48
CA PRO A 145 12.07 -25.36 19.72
C PRO A 145 12.94 -25.15 20.97
N PRO A 146 14.25 -25.46 20.98
CA PRO A 146 15.06 -25.30 22.19
C PRO A 146 15.21 -23.84 22.64
N LEU A 147 15.04 -22.88 21.74
CA LEU A 147 15.08 -21.45 22.05
C LEU A 147 13.76 -20.98 22.65
N ALA A 148 12.63 -21.45 22.09
CA ALA A 148 11.30 -21.15 22.61
C ALA A 148 11.07 -21.76 24.00
N GLU A 149 11.45 -23.04 24.18
CA GLU A 149 11.43 -23.75 25.46
C GLU A 149 12.17 -22.97 26.56
N ALA A 150 13.39 -22.49 26.27
CA ALA A 150 14.21 -21.74 27.22
C ALA A 150 13.60 -20.39 27.64
N LEU A 151 12.62 -19.88 26.88
CA LEU A 151 11.89 -18.64 27.17
C LEU A 151 10.51 -18.89 27.77
N GLY A 152 10.11 -20.15 27.94
CA GLY A 152 8.76 -20.54 28.35
C GLY A 152 7.70 -20.14 27.32
N VAL A 153 8.05 -20.15 26.03
CA VAL A 153 7.11 -19.86 24.94
C VAL A 153 6.64 -21.19 24.36
N PRO A 154 5.33 -21.50 24.36
CA PRO A 154 4.80 -22.72 23.74
C PRO A 154 5.24 -22.88 22.28
N HIS A 155 5.60 -24.09 21.86
CA HIS A 155 6.09 -24.35 20.50
C HIS A 155 5.78 -25.77 20.02
N SER A 156 5.76 -25.94 18.69
CA SER A 156 5.72 -27.25 18.03
C SER A 156 7.11 -27.91 18.01
N ASN A 157 7.15 -29.18 17.62
CA ASN A 157 8.37 -29.98 17.44
C ASN A 157 8.50 -30.41 15.97
N PRO A 158 8.89 -29.48 15.08
CA PRO A 158 8.95 -29.75 13.66
C PRO A 158 9.97 -30.81 13.29
N LYS A 159 9.61 -31.63 12.32
CA LYS A 159 10.48 -32.58 11.61
C LYS A 159 10.43 -32.32 10.12
N ILE A 160 11.55 -32.52 9.43
CA ILE A 160 11.59 -32.51 7.97
C ILE A 160 11.60 -33.95 7.48
N VAL A 161 10.62 -34.29 6.64
CA VAL A 161 10.38 -35.67 6.20
C VAL A 161 10.21 -35.73 4.68
N TYR A 162 10.53 -36.86 4.08
CA TYR A 162 10.25 -37.13 2.67
C TYR A 162 9.05 -38.06 2.52
N ILE A 163 8.13 -37.73 1.63
CA ILE A 163 6.98 -38.59 1.32
C ILE A 163 7.27 -39.30 -0.01
N PRO A 164 7.33 -40.66 -0.03
CA PRO A 164 7.48 -41.41 -1.27
C PRO A 164 6.15 -41.41 -2.04
N ASP A 165 6.09 -42.13 -3.16
CA ASP A 165 4.81 -42.38 -3.84
C ASP A 165 3.94 -43.38 -3.04
N ASP A 166 3.34 -42.90 -1.95
CA ASP A 166 2.59 -43.68 -0.96
C ASP A 166 1.08 -43.71 -1.31
N PRO A 167 0.52 -44.87 -1.71
CA PRO A 167 -0.90 -45.01 -2.04
C PRO A 167 -1.86 -44.71 -0.89
N ALA A 168 -1.39 -44.74 0.37
CA ALA A 168 -2.22 -44.43 1.53
C ALA A 168 -2.75 -42.98 1.52
N PHE A 169 -2.12 -42.08 0.75
CA PHE A 169 -2.59 -40.71 0.56
C PHE A 169 -3.82 -40.59 -0.37
N GLY A 170 -4.24 -41.67 -1.05
CA GLY A 170 -5.44 -41.69 -1.88
C GLY A 170 -5.48 -40.56 -2.91
N GLU A 171 -6.55 -39.75 -2.90
CA GLU A 171 -6.71 -38.61 -3.83
C GLU A 171 -5.59 -37.56 -3.72
N TYR A 172 -4.87 -37.50 -2.59
CA TYR A 172 -3.79 -36.54 -2.35
C TYR A 172 -2.44 -37.02 -2.87
N GLN A 173 -2.29 -38.30 -3.22
CA GLN A 173 -1.02 -38.92 -3.59
C GLN A 173 -0.30 -38.13 -4.69
N LYS A 174 -1.00 -37.77 -5.77
CA LYS A 174 -0.42 -37.02 -6.91
C LYS A 174 0.19 -35.68 -6.52
N ASP A 175 -0.35 -35.02 -5.51
CA ASP A 175 0.10 -33.70 -5.07
C ASP A 175 1.22 -33.77 -4.03
N PHE A 176 1.34 -34.89 -3.30
CA PHE A 176 2.19 -35.07 -2.12
C PHE A 176 3.36 -36.04 -2.31
N ALA A 177 3.28 -36.95 -3.28
CA ALA A 177 4.34 -37.90 -3.56
C ALA A 177 5.66 -37.22 -3.96
N ASN A 178 6.77 -37.90 -3.65
CA ASN A 178 8.13 -37.59 -4.05
C ASN A 178 8.61 -36.17 -3.69
N GLN A 179 8.18 -35.66 -2.52
CA GLN A 179 8.46 -34.29 -2.08
C GLN A 179 8.85 -34.25 -0.59
N VAL A 180 9.42 -33.12 -0.17
CA VAL A 180 9.87 -32.86 1.21
C VAL A 180 8.89 -31.96 1.94
N PHE A 181 8.59 -32.33 3.19
CA PHE A 181 7.57 -31.70 4.02
C PHE A 181 8.09 -31.36 5.41
N LEU A 182 7.55 -30.29 5.97
CA LEU A 182 7.51 -30.02 7.41
C LEU A 182 6.36 -30.83 8.00
N PHE A 183 6.65 -31.62 9.03
CA PHE A 183 5.68 -32.34 9.83
C PHE A 183 5.77 -31.86 11.29
N GLU A 184 4.67 -31.34 11.83
CA GLU A 184 4.64 -30.78 13.19
C GLU A 184 3.24 -30.88 13.81
N GLU A 185 3.17 -30.73 15.13
CA GLU A 185 1.91 -30.59 15.85
C GLU A 185 1.14 -29.38 15.31
N ARG A 186 -0.15 -29.56 15.01
CA ARG A 186 -0.99 -28.42 14.59
C ARG A 186 -1.17 -27.42 15.74
N GLU A 187 -1.39 -27.98 16.92
CA GLU A 187 -1.48 -27.29 18.18
C GLU A 187 -0.60 -28.11 19.13
N PRO A 188 0.51 -27.54 19.64
CA PRO A 188 1.44 -28.26 20.51
C PRO A 188 0.85 -28.56 21.88
N LEU A 189 -0.26 -27.89 22.19
CA LEU A 189 -1.05 -28.01 23.41
C LEU A 189 -2.42 -28.62 23.07
N ASP A 190 -3.22 -28.89 24.10
CA ASP A 190 -4.57 -29.46 23.97
C ASP A 190 -5.45 -28.60 23.05
N ALA A 191 -5.81 -29.17 21.90
CA ALA A 191 -6.43 -28.41 20.82
C ALA A 191 -7.85 -27.91 21.15
N GLU A 192 -8.53 -28.56 22.09
CA GLU A 192 -9.84 -28.12 22.57
C GLU A 192 -9.75 -26.86 23.45
N LYS A 193 -8.54 -26.52 23.94
CA LYS A 193 -8.28 -25.39 24.82
C LYS A 193 -7.69 -24.17 24.12
N THR A 194 -7.54 -24.17 22.79
CA THR A 194 -6.96 -23.03 22.09
C THR A 194 -7.92 -22.26 21.19
N ASP A 195 -7.81 -20.93 21.21
CA ASP A 195 -8.57 -20.01 20.36
C ASP A 195 -7.70 -19.36 19.28
N ASN A 196 -8.32 -18.86 18.19
CA ASN A 196 -7.62 -18.01 17.23
C ASN A 196 -7.61 -16.57 17.74
N THR A 197 -6.72 -15.75 17.18
CA THR A 197 -6.53 -14.35 17.60
C THR A 197 -7.81 -13.54 17.55
N GLU A 198 -8.59 -13.65 16.47
CA GLU A 198 -9.86 -12.91 16.33
C GLU A 198 -10.87 -13.28 17.44
N LYS A 199 -10.98 -14.56 17.80
CA LYS A 199 -11.83 -15.02 18.89
C LYS A 199 -11.34 -14.55 20.26
N VAL A 200 -10.03 -14.52 20.49
CA VAL A 200 -9.46 -13.92 21.73
C VAL A 200 -9.74 -12.43 21.80
N GLN A 201 -9.54 -11.69 20.71
CA GLN A 201 -9.86 -10.26 20.67
C GLN A 201 -11.34 -9.99 20.92
N ARG A 202 -12.24 -10.84 20.41
CA ARG A 202 -13.67 -10.77 20.76
C ARG A 202 -13.89 -11.03 22.24
N LYS A 203 -13.38 -12.12 22.80
CA LYS A 203 -13.58 -12.43 24.22
C LYS A 203 -13.00 -11.38 25.18
N LEU A 204 -11.84 -10.80 24.86
CA LEU A 204 -11.27 -9.68 25.60
C LEU A 204 -12.19 -8.46 25.59
N GLN A 205 -12.83 -8.21 24.46
CA GLN A 205 -13.84 -7.18 24.34
C GLN A 205 -15.13 -7.58 25.08
N ASP A 206 -15.65 -8.79 24.92
CA ASP A 206 -16.91 -9.21 25.54
C ASP A 206 -16.89 -9.15 27.08
N ASP A 207 -15.73 -9.39 27.72
CA ASP A 207 -15.61 -9.52 29.18
C ASP A 207 -14.23 -9.12 29.74
N ASN A 208 -14.23 -8.14 30.66
CA ASN A 208 -13.05 -7.66 31.38
C ASN A 208 -12.47 -8.61 32.45
N ASP A 209 -12.99 -9.84 32.58
CA ASP A 209 -12.31 -10.93 33.29
C ASP A 209 -11.31 -11.71 32.43
N ASN A 210 -11.30 -11.47 31.12
CA ASN A 210 -10.31 -12.03 30.21
C ASN A 210 -9.08 -11.14 30.12
N ARG A 211 -7.88 -11.73 30.11
CA ARG A 211 -6.63 -11.00 29.84
C ARG A 211 -5.64 -11.82 29.02
N VAL A 212 -4.60 -11.15 28.52
CA VAL A 212 -3.47 -11.78 27.82
C VAL A 212 -2.21 -11.66 28.66
N ASP A 213 -1.39 -12.71 28.68
CA ASP A 213 -0.03 -12.60 29.20
C ASP A 213 0.88 -11.86 28.21
N GLN A 214 0.87 -10.52 28.30
CA GLN A 214 1.67 -9.67 27.39
C GLN A 214 3.18 -9.89 27.57
N LYS A 215 3.66 -10.38 28.73
CA LYS A 215 5.10 -10.64 28.93
C LYS A 215 5.54 -11.86 28.12
N ILE A 216 4.74 -12.92 28.06
CA ILE A 216 5.02 -14.06 27.17
C ILE A 216 4.90 -13.66 25.69
N VAL A 217 3.91 -12.83 25.33
CA VAL A 217 3.83 -12.24 23.98
C VAL A 217 5.13 -11.52 23.64
N LEU A 218 5.62 -10.65 24.54
CA LEU A 218 6.85 -9.92 24.31
C LEU A 218 8.06 -10.86 24.13
N ARG A 219 8.21 -11.89 24.96
CA ARG A 219 9.29 -12.88 24.80
C ARG A 219 9.25 -13.56 23.44
N ALA A 220 8.07 -13.98 22.99
CA ALA A 220 7.89 -14.57 21.67
C ALA A 220 8.29 -13.60 20.55
N ARG A 221 7.87 -12.33 20.63
CA ARG A 221 8.23 -11.30 19.64
C ARG A 221 9.71 -10.94 19.64
N LEU A 222 10.35 -10.88 20.82
CA LEU A 222 11.80 -10.72 20.93
C LEU A 222 12.55 -11.88 20.28
N LEU A 223 12.08 -13.12 20.49
CA LEU A 223 12.64 -14.30 19.81
C LEU A 223 12.47 -14.18 18.29
N ASP A 224 11.32 -13.74 17.79
CA ASP A 224 11.08 -13.54 16.36
C ASP A 224 12.07 -12.54 15.74
N MET A 225 12.37 -11.44 16.44
CA MET A 225 13.38 -10.46 16.00
C MET A 225 14.80 -11.05 15.96
N LEU A 226 15.16 -11.89 16.94
CA LEU A 226 16.46 -12.59 16.95
C LEU A 226 16.59 -13.60 15.81
N LEU A 227 15.52 -14.34 15.54
CA LEU A 227 15.43 -15.34 14.48
C LEU A 227 15.30 -14.72 13.08
N GLY A 228 14.86 -13.45 13.00
CA GLY A 228 14.53 -12.82 11.72
C GLY A 228 13.27 -13.40 11.09
N ASP A 229 12.28 -13.80 11.91
CA ASP A 229 10.96 -14.24 11.46
C ASP A 229 10.07 -13.04 11.15
N TRP A 230 10.07 -12.59 9.89
CA TRP A 230 9.49 -11.31 9.47
C TRP A 230 7.99 -11.37 9.16
N ASP A 231 7.40 -12.57 9.03
CA ASP A 231 6.03 -12.74 8.54
C ASP A 231 5.00 -12.93 9.64
N ARG A 232 5.21 -12.30 10.80
CA ARG A 232 4.35 -12.48 11.97
C ARG A 232 3.04 -11.72 11.81
N HIS A 233 1.93 -12.46 11.68
CA HIS A 233 0.56 -11.91 11.59
C HIS A 233 -0.42 -12.79 12.40
N GLU A 234 -1.65 -12.32 12.59
CA GLU A 234 -2.64 -12.83 13.57
C GLU A 234 -2.94 -14.34 13.44
N ASP A 235 -2.95 -14.89 12.22
CA ASP A 235 -3.25 -16.31 11.97
C ASP A 235 -2.14 -17.27 12.44
N GLN A 236 -0.92 -16.74 12.60
CA GLN A 236 0.25 -17.50 13.06
C GLN A 236 0.30 -17.64 14.59
N TRP A 237 -0.78 -17.25 15.27
CA TRP A 237 -0.92 -17.37 16.71
C TRP A 237 -2.17 -18.18 17.05
N ARG A 238 -2.01 -19.06 18.03
CA ARG A 238 -3.12 -19.59 18.81
C ARG A 238 -2.96 -19.09 20.22
N TRP A 239 -4.00 -19.30 21.01
CA TRP A 239 -4.05 -18.81 22.37
C TRP A 239 -4.58 -19.90 23.28
N GLU A 240 -3.74 -20.40 24.17
CA GLU A 240 -4.18 -21.35 25.18
C GLU A 240 -4.99 -20.62 26.25
N LYS A 241 -6.13 -21.20 26.60
CA LYS A 241 -7.01 -20.69 27.66
C LYS A 241 -6.61 -21.30 29.00
N ILE A 242 -6.16 -20.45 29.92
CA ILE A 242 -5.85 -20.83 31.30
C ILE A 242 -6.96 -20.29 32.21
N ASP A 243 -7.86 -21.18 32.62
CA ASP A 243 -8.99 -20.86 33.49
C ASP A 243 -8.55 -20.73 34.95
N GLY A 244 -8.63 -19.50 35.49
CA GLY A 244 -8.52 -19.21 36.90
C GLY A 244 -9.89 -19.15 37.60
N LYS A 245 -9.91 -18.94 38.92
CA LYS A 245 -11.17 -18.88 39.71
C LYS A 245 -12.09 -17.71 39.31
N HIS A 246 -11.52 -16.58 38.88
CA HIS A 246 -12.24 -15.33 38.60
C HIS A 246 -11.76 -14.63 37.33
N GLU A 247 -10.91 -15.28 36.55
CA GLU A 247 -10.27 -14.69 35.38
C GLU A 247 -9.79 -15.77 34.44
N THR A 248 -9.78 -15.46 33.15
CA THR A 248 -9.19 -16.30 32.13
C THR A 248 -7.95 -15.60 31.57
N VAL A 249 -6.82 -16.30 31.57
CA VAL A 249 -5.59 -15.80 30.95
C VAL A 249 -5.38 -16.52 29.62
N TYR A 250 -5.14 -15.75 28.57
CA TYR A 250 -4.76 -16.25 27.25
C TYR A 250 -3.24 -16.17 27.09
N GLU A 251 -2.60 -17.32 26.91
CA GLU A 251 -1.17 -17.45 26.64
C GLU A 251 -0.92 -17.66 25.14
N PRO A 252 0.02 -16.93 24.51
CA PRO A 252 0.26 -17.05 23.08
C PRO A 252 0.97 -18.36 22.72
N VAL A 253 0.52 -18.97 21.64
CA VAL A 253 1.09 -20.19 21.06
C VAL A 253 1.50 -19.86 19.61
N PRO A 254 2.73 -19.38 19.38
CA PRO A 254 3.26 -19.12 18.05
C PRO A 254 3.27 -20.40 17.20
N ARG A 255 2.93 -20.26 15.92
CA ARG A 255 3.04 -21.31 14.91
C ARG A 255 3.74 -20.77 13.68
N ASP A 256 3.99 -21.65 12.71
CA ASP A 256 4.45 -21.32 11.37
C ASP A 256 5.81 -20.60 11.33
N ARG A 257 6.88 -21.36 11.63
CA ARG A 257 8.26 -20.85 11.74
C ARG A 257 9.06 -20.96 10.45
N ASP A 258 8.41 -20.75 9.30
CA ASP A 258 8.97 -21.05 7.97
C ASP A 258 9.67 -19.86 7.28
N GLN A 259 9.70 -18.69 7.92
CA GLN A 259 10.37 -17.47 7.44
C GLN A 259 11.61 -17.07 8.26
N VAL A 260 12.02 -17.94 9.20
CA VAL A 260 13.22 -17.75 10.02
C VAL A 260 14.49 -17.74 9.14
N TYR A 261 15.42 -16.81 9.45
CA TYR A 261 16.66 -16.55 8.72
C TYR A 261 16.50 -16.13 7.25
N TYR A 262 15.43 -15.44 6.87
CA TYR A 262 15.24 -14.94 5.50
C TYR A 262 16.50 -14.23 4.96
N LYS A 263 17.08 -14.71 3.85
CA LYS A 263 18.31 -14.17 3.26
C LYS A 263 18.08 -13.76 1.82
N THR A 264 18.33 -12.49 1.53
CA THR A 264 18.25 -11.96 0.18
C THR A 264 19.49 -11.18 -0.21
N SER A 265 19.85 -11.24 -1.48
CA SER A 265 20.86 -10.37 -2.11
C SER A 265 20.45 -9.99 -3.54
N GLY A 266 21.30 -9.27 -4.26
CA GLY A 266 21.04 -8.82 -5.62
C GLY A 266 20.37 -7.43 -5.68
N VAL A 267 20.48 -6.80 -6.85
CA VAL A 267 20.04 -5.40 -7.04
C VAL A 267 18.54 -5.23 -6.81
N LEU A 268 17.70 -6.11 -7.34
CA LEU A 268 16.24 -5.95 -7.27
C LEU A 268 15.71 -6.17 -5.84
N PRO A 269 16.05 -7.27 -5.14
CA PRO A 269 15.63 -7.42 -3.75
C PRO A 269 16.22 -6.36 -2.83
N TRP A 270 17.45 -5.89 -3.09
CA TRP A 270 18.03 -4.76 -2.36
C TRP A 270 17.14 -3.53 -2.50
N ILE A 271 16.75 -3.10 -3.71
CA ILE A 271 15.85 -1.96 -3.92
C ILE A 271 14.53 -2.16 -3.16
N VAL A 272 13.90 -3.34 -3.28
CA VAL A 272 12.62 -3.67 -2.63
C VAL A 272 12.72 -3.60 -1.10
N ALA A 273 13.84 -4.03 -0.53
CA ALA A 273 14.05 -4.11 0.91
C ALA A 273 14.28 -2.76 1.59
N HIS A 274 14.25 -1.61 0.88
CA HIS A 274 14.45 -0.28 1.47
C HIS A 274 13.16 0.36 2.01
N GLN A 275 13.33 1.37 2.88
CA GLN A 275 12.25 2.05 3.60
C GLN A 275 11.19 2.66 2.68
N TRP A 276 11.56 3.11 1.48
CA TRP A 276 10.63 3.67 0.50
C TRP A 276 9.77 2.62 -0.24
N LEU A 277 10.06 1.31 -0.06
CA LEU A 277 9.27 0.21 -0.62
C LEU A 277 8.76 -0.74 0.47
N LYS A 278 9.50 -1.83 0.76
CA LYS A 278 9.05 -2.92 1.64
C LYS A 278 10.20 -3.40 2.52
N SER A 279 10.54 -2.62 3.54
CA SER A 279 11.61 -2.96 4.49
C SER A 279 11.38 -4.25 5.30
N LYS A 280 10.18 -4.83 5.30
CA LYS A 280 10.02 -6.20 5.81
C LYS A 280 10.86 -7.27 5.09
N PHE A 281 11.26 -7.03 3.84
CA PHE A 281 12.09 -7.95 3.06
C PHE A 281 13.61 -7.73 3.25
N GLN A 282 14.02 -7.09 4.34
CA GLN A 282 15.44 -7.00 4.72
C GLN A 282 16.01 -8.39 5.04
N GLY A 283 17.19 -8.70 4.52
CA GLY A 283 17.87 -9.97 4.78
C GLY A 283 18.34 -10.12 6.24
N TYR A 284 18.60 -11.37 6.64
CA TYR A 284 19.12 -11.72 7.96
C TYR A 284 20.58 -11.28 8.11
N SER A 285 20.78 -10.20 8.87
CA SER A 285 22.07 -9.58 9.22
C SER A 285 22.25 -9.43 10.74
N ASP A 286 23.45 -9.03 11.18
CA ASP A 286 23.80 -8.80 12.60
C ASP A 286 22.88 -7.78 13.29
N GLU A 287 22.29 -6.86 12.52
CA GLU A 287 21.27 -5.92 12.94
C GLU A 287 20.10 -5.87 11.96
N ILE A 288 18.90 -5.58 12.45
CA ILE A 288 17.74 -5.22 11.60
C ILE A 288 17.85 -3.73 11.24
N ARG A 289 18.15 -3.39 9.98
CA ARG A 289 18.44 -2.01 9.52
C ARG A 289 17.28 -1.04 9.73
N ASP A 290 16.03 -1.49 9.55
CA ASP A 290 14.82 -0.73 9.83
C ASP A 290 13.88 -1.61 10.66
N ILE A 291 14.02 -1.57 11.99
CA ILE A 291 13.25 -2.42 12.92
C ILE A 291 11.75 -2.13 12.89
N ASN A 292 11.38 -0.87 12.66
CA ASN A 292 9.98 -0.45 12.64
C ASN A 292 9.28 -0.99 11.39
N GLY A 293 9.86 -0.77 10.21
CA GLY A 293 9.30 -1.29 8.97
C GLY A 293 9.51 -2.81 8.79
N TRP A 294 10.50 -3.41 9.45
CA TRP A 294 10.66 -4.87 9.48
C TRP A 294 9.45 -5.55 10.13
N ASN A 295 8.96 -5.00 11.24
CA ASN A 295 7.75 -5.46 11.92
C ASN A 295 6.45 -5.01 11.23
N PHE A 296 6.46 -4.71 9.93
CA PHE A 296 5.26 -4.29 9.20
C PHE A 296 4.13 -5.30 9.38
N ASN A 297 4.37 -6.60 9.20
CA ASN A 297 3.29 -7.60 9.32
C ASN A 297 2.72 -7.69 10.75
N ALA A 298 3.57 -7.53 11.78
CA ALA A 298 3.16 -7.63 13.18
C ALA A 298 2.54 -6.34 13.73
N ARG A 299 2.50 -5.25 12.95
CA ARG A 299 2.10 -3.91 13.40
C ARG A 299 0.75 -3.84 14.10
N TYR A 300 -0.20 -4.69 13.73
CA TYR A 300 -1.54 -4.72 14.33
C TYR A 300 -1.53 -5.57 15.59
N PHE A 301 -1.07 -6.82 15.47
CA PHE A 301 -0.86 -7.73 16.57
C PHE A 301 -0.08 -7.09 17.74
N ASP A 302 1.11 -6.53 17.49
CA ASP A 302 1.97 -5.96 18.53
C ASP A 302 1.32 -4.74 19.19
N ARG A 303 0.61 -3.90 18.42
CA ARG A 303 -0.12 -2.74 18.97
C ARG A 303 -1.32 -3.14 19.83
N TYR A 304 -1.92 -4.29 19.57
CA TYR A 304 -3.05 -4.79 20.35
C TYR A 304 -2.57 -5.52 21.62
N PHE A 305 -1.58 -6.40 21.50
CA PHE A 305 -1.17 -7.32 22.57
C PHE A 305 0.04 -6.87 23.40
N LEU A 306 0.67 -5.72 23.08
CA LEU A 306 1.79 -5.15 23.86
C LEU A 306 1.51 -3.73 24.35
N ASN A 307 0.25 -3.28 24.34
CA ASN A 307 -0.11 -1.91 24.67
C ASN A 307 -0.01 -1.56 26.17
N GLN A 308 0.02 -2.55 27.08
CA GLN A 308 0.03 -2.33 28.52
C GLN A 308 1.45 -2.24 29.10
N LEU A 309 2.42 -2.90 28.48
CA LEU A 309 3.78 -3.00 29.01
C LEU A 309 4.50 -1.64 29.01
N SER A 310 5.18 -1.34 30.11
CA SER A 310 6.05 -0.18 30.24
C SER A 310 7.41 -0.39 29.57
N GLU A 311 8.21 0.67 29.43
CA GLU A 311 9.59 0.55 28.94
C GLU A 311 10.43 -0.34 29.87
N ASP A 312 10.15 -0.31 31.17
CA ASP A 312 10.90 -1.10 32.15
C ASP A 312 10.50 -2.58 32.11
N ASP A 313 9.22 -2.89 31.84
CA ASP A 313 8.80 -4.27 31.52
C ASP A 313 9.53 -4.78 30.27
N TRP A 314 9.69 -3.92 29.25
CA TRP A 314 10.46 -4.27 28.06
C TRP A 314 11.93 -4.55 28.39
N LYS A 315 12.60 -3.68 29.15
CA LYS A 315 13.99 -3.90 29.60
C LYS A 315 14.12 -5.20 30.39
N GLU A 316 13.17 -5.49 31.28
CA GLU A 316 13.14 -6.72 32.07
C GLU A 316 13.08 -7.95 31.15
N GLN A 317 12.13 -7.99 30.21
CA GLN A 317 11.99 -9.15 29.30
C GLN A 317 13.16 -9.26 28.30
N ILE A 318 13.73 -8.14 27.85
CA ILE A 318 14.93 -8.13 27.01
C ILE A 318 16.10 -8.77 27.77
N ALA A 319 16.36 -8.33 29.00
CA ALA A 319 17.44 -8.87 29.83
C ALA A 319 17.22 -10.37 30.11
N TYR A 320 15.97 -10.77 30.36
CA TYR A 320 15.60 -12.17 30.51
C TYR A 320 15.98 -12.98 29.25
N VAL A 321 15.55 -12.55 28.07
CA VAL A 321 15.85 -13.23 26.78
C VAL A 321 17.36 -13.31 26.54
N GLN A 322 18.09 -12.20 26.73
CA GLN A 322 19.54 -12.16 26.56
C GLN A 322 20.27 -13.15 27.49
N SER A 323 19.80 -13.28 28.74
CA SER A 323 20.41 -14.18 29.73
C SER A 323 20.13 -15.66 29.46
N LYS A 324 18.93 -16.00 28.97
CA LYS A 324 18.51 -17.39 28.74
C LYS A 324 19.06 -17.95 27.44
N LEU A 325 19.16 -17.13 26.40
CA LEU A 325 19.67 -17.56 25.09
C LEU A 325 21.20 -17.51 25.05
N THR A 326 21.85 -18.37 25.82
CA THR A 326 23.32 -18.48 25.87
C THR A 326 23.92 -18.92 24.52
N ASP A 327 25.21 -18.61 24.29
CA ASP A 327 25.93 -19.06 23.09
C ASP A 327 25.88 -20.58 22.91
N ALA A 328 25.96 -21.33 24.01
CA ALA A 328 25.88 -22.78 23.99
C ALA A 328 24.50 -23.26 23.53
N LEU A 329 23.42 -22.62 24.01
CA LEU A 329 22.06 -22.94 23.60
C LEU A 329 21.83 -22.61 22.12
N ILE A 330 22.28 -21.44 21.67
CA ILE A 330 22.20 -21.03 20.25
C ILE A 330 22.92 -22.04 19.36
N LYS A 331 24.15 -22.43 19.72
CA LYS A 331 24.91 -23.45 18.96
C LYS A 331 24.15 -24.78 18.92
N LYS A 332 23.64 -25.25 20.07
CA LYS A 332 22.86 -26.49 20.16
C LYS A 332 21.60 -26.44 19.27
N ALA A 333 20.89 -25.32 19.27
CA ALA A 333 19.71 -25.12 18.45
C ALA A 333 20.01 -25.18 16.94
N VAL A 334 21.07 -24.50 16.49
CA VAL A 334 21.49 -24.48 15.09
C VAL A 334 22.00 -25.86 14.63
N HIS A 335 22.58 -26.66 15.53
CA HIS A 335 23.00 -28.04 15.26
C HIS A 335 21.86 -29.03 15.03
N LEU A 336 20.59 -28.65 15.23
CA LEU A 336 19.45 -29.48 14.85
C LEU A 336 19.24 -29.57 13.34
N MET A 337 19.88 -28.70 12.56
CA MET A 337 19.90 -28.82 11.10
C MET A 337 20.77 -30.01 10.65
N PRO A 338 20.49 -30.63 9.50
CA PRO A 338 21.36 -31.67 8.93
C PRO A 338 22.80 -31.17 8.78
N ASP A 339 23.81 -32.03 9.03
CA ASP A 339 25.23 -31.66 9.01
C ASP A 339 25.67 -30.92 7.74
N THR A 340 25.18 -31.35 6.57
CA THR A 340 25.46 -30.69 5.28
C THR A 340 24.96 -29.24 5.28
N ILE A 341 23.77 -29.01 5.81
CA ILE A 341 23.14 -27.68 5.89
C ILE A 341 23.86 -26.83 6.94
N TYR A 342 24.14 -27.40 8.12
CA TYR A 342 24.90 -26.74 9.17
C TYR A 342 26.27 -26.25 8.65
N LYS A 343 27.01 -27.06 7.90
CA LYS A 343 28.31 -26.66 7.32
C LYS A 343 28.19 -25.48 6.35
N LEU A 344 27.07 -25.35 5.65
CA LEU A 344 26.85 -24.32 4.64
C LEU A 344 26.33 -22.98 5.21
N SER A 345 25.52 -23.01 6.27
CA SER A 345 24.87 -21.79 6.82
C SER A 345 24.99 -21.61 8.34
N GLY A 346 25.30 -22.67 9.09
CA GLY A 346 25.28 -22.69 10.56
C GLY A 346 26.19 -21.66 11.22
N PRO A 347 27.49 -21.59 10.90
CA PRO A 347 28.40 -20.59 11.49
C PRO A 347 27.94 -19.14 11.27
N GLU A 348 27.43 -18.82 10.07
CA GLU A 348 26.91 -17.49 9.74
C GLU A 348 25.67 -17.17 10.59
N ILE A 349 24.72 -18.11 10.71
CA ILE A 349 23.50 -17.96 11.51
C ILE A 349 23.83 -17.77 12.99
N ILE A 350 24.74 -18.58 13.55
CA ILE A 350 25.17 -18.48 14.96
C ILE A 350 25.76 -17.10 15.24
N SER A 351 26.69 -16.65 14.38
CA SER A 351 27.33 -15.33 14.53
C SER A 351 26.30 -14.21 14.52
N LYS A 352 25.38 -14.23 13.55
CA LYS A 352 24.32 -13.22 13.40
C LYS A 352 23.34 -13.21 14.57
N MET A 353 22.89 -14.39 15.03
CA MET A 353 21.97 -14.48 16.16
C MET A 353 22.60 -13.98 17.46
N ILE A 354 23.87 -14.32 17.71
CA ILE A 354 24.65 -13.80 18.84
C ILE A 354 24.75 -12.28 18.76
N ALA A 355 25.11 -11.73 17.58
CA ALA A 355 25.19 -10.29 17.37
C ALA A 355 23.85 -9.60 17.65
N ARG A 356 22.74 -10.10 17.09
CA ARG A 356 21.38 -9.59 17.34
C ARG A 356 21.02 -9.63 18.82
N ARG A 357 21.28 -10.74 19.50
CA ARG A 357 21.02 -10.87 20.95
C ARG A 357 21.80 -9.84 21.74
N ASN A 358 23.07 -9.61 21.40
CA ASN A 358 23.91 -8.65 22.11
C ASN A 358 23.41 -7.19 21.93
N ILE A 359 22.80 -6.86 20.78
CA ILE A 359 22.22 -5.53 20.52
C ILE A 359 20.70 -5.44 20.76
N LEU A 360 20.07 -6.51 21.28
CA LEU A 360 18.61 -6.62 21.35
C LEU A 360 17.97 -5.45 22.10
N GLN A 361 18.60 -4.99 23.18
CA GLN A 361 18.12 -3.84 23.94
C GLN A 361 17.96 -2.57 23.09
N LYS A 362 18.92 -2.30 22.20
CA LYS A 362 18.84 -1.14 21.30
C LYS A 362 17.66 -1.29 20.34
N GLN A 363 17.56 -2.43 19.66
CA GLN A 363 16.55 -2.64 18.60
C GLN A 363 15.13 -2.73 19.18
N ALA A 364 14.96 -3.49 20.26
CA ALA A 364 13.65 -3.69 20.88
C ALA A 364 13.12 -2.39 21.50
N LEU A 365 13.98 -1.56 22.12
CA LEU A 365 13.54 -0.28 22.68
C LEU A 365 13.25 0.78 21.60
N GLU A 366 13.94 0.73 20.46
CA GLU A 366 13.57 1.53 19.29
C GLU A 366 12.16 1.17 18.80
N TYR A 367 11.86 -0.13 18.71
CA TYR A 367 10.53 -0.61 18.33
C TYR A 367 9.46 -0.30 19.38
N TYR A 368 9.75 -0.47 20.67
CA TYR A 368 8.85 -0.06 21.78
C TYR A 368 8.43 1.40 21.63
N LYS A 369 9.40 2.31 21.39
CA LYS A 369 9.12 3.73 21.20
C LYS A 369 8.17 3.93 20.02
N PHE A 370 8.43 3.28 18.88
CA PHE A 370 7.58 3.35 17.68
C PHE A 370 6.13 2.89 17.92
N ILE A 371 5.93 1.76 18.60
CA ILE A 371 4.56 1.29 18.91
C ILE A 371 3.90 2.11 20.03
N SER A 372 4.68 2.84 20.83
CA SER A 372 4.18 3.67 21.93
C SER A 372 3.91 5.13 21.55
N ILE A 373 4.17 5.56 20.29
CA ILE A 373 3.84 6.93 19.83
C ILE A 373 2.33 7.18 19.88
N TYR A 374 1.56 6.21 19.39
CA TYR A 374 0.10 6.22 19.32
C TYR A 374 -0.42 4.93 19.92
N VAL A 375 -1.13 5.01 21.03
CA VAL A 375 -1.58 3.82 21.78
C VAL A 375 -3.10 3.77 21.82
N ASP A 376 -3.64 2.72 21.20
CA ASP A 376 -5.04 2.33 21.35
C ASP A 376 -5.18 1.41 22.57
N VAL A 377 -6.13 1.72 23.45
CA VAL A 377 -6.44 0.99 24.67
C VAL A 377 -7.92 0.56 24.59
N PRO A 378 -8.22 -0.60 23.99
CA PRO A 378 -9.56 -1.17 24.03
C PRO A 378 -9.85 -1.71 25.44
N ALA A 379 -11.00 -1.35 26.00
CA ALA A 379 -11.52 -1.95 27.23
C ALA A 379 -12.46 -3.13 26.89
N SER A 380 -13.68 -3.15 27.41
CA SER A 380 -14.64 -4.24 27.21
C SER A 380 -16.07 -3.74 27.01
N ASP A 381 -16.98 -4.59 26.54
CA ASP A 381 -18.43 -4.36 26.47
C ASP A 381 -19.08 -4.40 27.88
N LYS A 382 -18.28 -4.40 28.95
CA LYS A 382 -18.73 -4.27 30.34
C LYS A 382 -18.44 -2.86 30.84
N THR A 383 -19.11 -2.48 31.91
CA THR A 383 -18.89 -1.20 32.59
C THR A 383 -17.45 -1.09 33.11
N ASP A 384 -16.69 -0.15 32.55
CA ASP A 384 -15.30 0.13 32.86
C ASP A 384 -15.11 1.57 33.36
N LYS A 385 -14.19 1.76 34.31
CA LYS A 385 -13.80 3.06 34.83
C LYS A 385 -12.40 3.41 34.39
N PHE A 386 -12.27 4.45 33.58
CA PHE A 386 -11.01 5.03 33.14
C PHE A 386 -10.62 6.17 34.06
N THR A 387 -9.44 6.09 34.68
CA THR A 387 -8.82 7.19 35.41
C THR A 387 -7.57 7.65 34.66
N VAL A 388 -7.60 8.88 34.16
CA VAL A 388 -6.52 9.55 33.43
C VAL A 388 -5.89 10.59 34.35
N ALA A 389 -4.87 10.18 35.10
CA ALA A 389 -4.16 11.05 36.03
C ALA A 389 -3.05 11.81 35.30
N HIS A 390 -3.19 13.14 35.24
CA HIS A 390 -2.14 14.05 34.81
C HIS A 390 -1.17 14.30 35.97
N GLU A 391 0.03 13.73 35.85
CA GLU A 391 1.06 13.80 36.87
C GLU A 391 1.79 15.15 36.85
N THR A 392 2.43 15.50 37.97
CA THR A 392 3.12 16.80 38.13
C THR A 392 4.30 16.99 37.19
N ASN A 393 4.86 15.91 36.63
CA ASN A 393 5.94 15.93 35.65
C ASN A 393 5.44 15.97 34.18
N GLY A 394 4.11 15.99 33.96
CA GLY A 394 3.51 15.98 32.63
C GLY A 394 3.27 14.58 32.03
N ASP A 395 3.62 13.51 32.76
CA ASP A 395 3.23 12.15 32.40
C ASP A 395 1.72 11.96 32.59
N ILE A 396 1.18 10.92 31.94
CA ILE A 396 -0.21 10.50 32.12
C ILE A 396 -0.23 9.06 32.63
N THR A 397 -0.77 8.83 33.82
CA THR A 397 -1.07 7.48 34.31
C THR A 397 -2.52 7.14 33.95
N LEU A 398 -2.70 6.14 33.08
CA LEU A 398 -4.00 5.55 32.78
C LEU A 398 -4.21 4.31 33.65
N THR A 399 -5.32 4.28 34.37
CA THR A 399 -5.79 3.09 35.10
C THR A 399 -7.22 2.77 34.64
N ILE A 400 -7.48 1.52 34.28
CA ILE A 400 -8.82 1.02 33.98
C ILE A 400 -9.22 0.02 35.06
N ASN A 401 -10.42 0.19 35.62
CA ASN A 401 -11.00 -0.71 36.60
C ASN A 401 -12.30 -1.29 36.10
N LYS A 402 -12.53 -2.58 36.38
CA LYS A 402 -13.84 -3.20 36.26
C LYS A 402 -14.83 -2.60 37.26
N ILE A 403 -16.04 -2.28 36.82
CA ILE A 403 -17.18 -1.97 37.69
C ILE A 403 -18.11 -3.19 37.75
N LYS A 404 -18.54 -3.57 38.97
CA LYS A 404 -19.54 -4.63 39.17
C LYS A 404 -20.94 -4.12 38.86
N LYS A 405 -21.88 -5.05 38.66
CA LYS A 405 -23.31 -4.74 38.46
C LYS A 405 -23.94 -3.94 39.61
N ASP A 406 -23.37 -4.00 40.81
CA ASP A 406 -23.82 -3.21 41.98
C ASP A 406 -23.21 -1.80 42.05
N GLY A 407 -22.40 -1.41 41.06
CA GLY A 407 -21.72 -0.11 40.97
C GLY A 407 -20.40 -0.01 41.74
N SER A 408 -19.99 -1.06 42.46
CA SER A 408 -18.70 -1.07 43.16
C SER A 408 -17.52 -1.28 42.21
N VAL A 409 -16.40 -0.60 42.49
CA VAL A 409 -15.14 -0.78 41.75
C VAL A 409 -14.48 -2.08 42.21
N ASP A 410 -14.09 -2.92 41.26
CA ASP A 410 -13.47 -4.23 41.53
C ASP A 410 -11.94 -4.18 41.36
N LYS A 411 -11.43 -4.83 40.31
CA LYS A 411 -9.99 -4.98 40.03
C LYS A 411 -9.51 -4.02 38.95
N VAL A 412 -8.20 -3.77 38.95
CA VAL A 412 -7.50 -3.09 37.85
C VAL A 412 -7.35 -4.07 36.69
N THR A 413 -7.83 -3.69 35.51
CA THR A 413 -7.74 -4.49 34.28
C THR A 413 -6.64 -3.98 33.36
N TYR A 414 -6.29 -2.71 33.46
CA TYR A 414 -5.19 -2.09 32.73
C TYR A 414 -4.54 -0.98 33.57
N GLN A 415 -3.21 -0.89 33.52
CA GLN A 415 -2.49 0.25 34.09
C GLN A 415 -1.21 0.51 33.30
N ARG A 416 -0.98 1.78 32.91
CA ARG A 416 0.26 2.21 32.27
C ARG A 416 0.49 3.71 32.47
N THR A 417 1.74 4.10 32.72
CA THR A 417 2.18 5.50 32.68
C THR A 417 2.81 5.83 31.34
N PHE A 418 2.31 6.88 30.70
CA PHE A 418 2.72 7.37 29.39
C PHE A 418 3.54 8.65 29.53
N LYS A 419 4.70 8.66 28.88
CA LYS A 419 5.64 9.78 28.92
C LYS A 419 5.55 10.62 27.64
N PRO A 420 5.56 11.97 27.73
CA PRO A 420 5.35 12.86 26.57
C PRO A 420 6.52 12.90 25.56
N ASP A 421 7.69 12.43 25.98
CA ASP A 421 8.88 12.25 25.12
C ASP A 421 8.71 11.10 24.13
N VAL A 422 7.93 10.06 24.51
CA VAL A 422 7.63 8.89 23.67
C VAL A 422 6.21 8.97 23.08
N THR A 423 5.21 9.18 23.92
CA THR A 423 3.78 9.07 23.56
C THR A 423 3.25 10.41 23.07
N LYS A 424 2.54 10.42 21.94
CA LYS A 424 1.86 11.60 21.39
C LYS A 424 0.35 11.55 21.57
N GLU A 425 -0.24 10.37 21.59
CA GLU A 425 -1.68 10.18 21.68
C GLU A 425 -2.06 8.87 22.38
N ILE A 426 -3.04 8.96 23.28
CA ILE A 426 -3.70 7.82 23.93
C ILE A 426 -5.16 7.83 23.50
N ARG A 427 -5.67 6.69 23.05
CA ARG A 427 -7.05 6.50 22.58
C ARG A 427 -7.69 5.39 23.39
N MET A 428 -8.64 5.74 24.25
CA MET A 428 -9.36 4.80 25.11
C MET A 428 -10.73 4.52 24.50
N TYR A 429 -11.07 3.25 24.34
CA TYR A 429 -12.36 2.83 23.79
C TYR A 429 -13.15 2.09 24.87
N GLY A 430 -14.33 2.64 25.18
CA GLY A 430 -15.28 2.13 26.17
C GLY A 430 -16.14 0.98 25.68
N PHE A 431 -16.61 1.02 24.41
CA PHE A 431 -17.55 0.04 23.85
C PHE A 431 -18.92 0.07 24.55
N ASP A 432 -19.57 -1.08 24.78
CA ASP A 432 -21.02 -1.12 25.06
C ASP A 432 -21.40 -0.78 26.52
N GLY A 433 -20.44 -0.71 27.45
CA GLY A 433 -20.69 -0.45 28.86
C GLY A 433 -21.15 0.99 29.17
N ASP A 434 -21.81 1.20 30.31
CA ASP A 434 -22.05 2.54 30.87
C ASP A 434 -20.77 3.10 31.53
N ASP A 435 -19.82 3.56 30.72
CA ASP A 435 -18.45 3.79 31.17
C ASP A 435 -18.23 5.11 31.91
N LEU A 436 -17.23 5.12 32.79
CA LEU A 436 -16.83 6.31 33.52
C LEU A 436 -15.41 6.74 33.14
N PHE A 437 -15.31 7.84 32.40
CA PHE A 437 -14.04 8.50 32.12
C PHE A 437 -13.79 9.65 33.09
N LYS A 438 -12.72 9.54 33.89
CA LYS A 438 -12.32 10.56 34.86
C LYS A 438 -10.90 11.06 34.58
N VAL A 439 -10.78 12.32 34.19
CA VAL A 439 -9.49 13.01 34.01
C VAL A 439 -9.20 13.85 35.25
N THR A 440 -8.05 13.64 35.88
CA THR A 440 -7.66 14.28 37.15
C THR A 440 -6.29 14.94 37.06
N GLY A 441 -6.03 15.91 37.93
CA GLY A 441 -4.74 16.60 38.04
C GLY A 441 -4.78 18.00 37.47
N SER A 442 -3.78 18.80 37.81
CA SER A 442 -3.72 20.23 37.47
C SER A 442 -2.60 20.60 36.49
N THR A 443 -1.72 19.65 36.15
CA THR A 443 -0.58 19.88 35.26
C THR A 443 -0.91 19.42 33.82
N PRO A 444 -0.98 20.33 32.84
CA PRO A 444 -1.24 19.95 31.44
C PRO A 444 -0.13 19.05 30.88
N SER A 445 -0.52 18.07 30.07
CA SER A 445 0.40 17.21 29.29
C SER A 445 0.28 17.53 27.79
N PRO A 446 1.38 17.49 27.01
CA PRO A 446 1.32 17.64 25.56
C PRO A 446 0.73 16.40 24.85
N ILE A 447 0.58 15.28 25.56
CA ILE A 447 -0.06 14.05 25.08
C ILE A 447 -1.53 14.34 24.79
N THR A 448 -1.98 13.92 23.61
CA THR A 448 -3.40 14.02 23.25
C THR A 448 -4.18 12.85 23.86
N VAL A 449 -5.22 13.15 24.62
CA VAL A 449 -6.11 12.17 25.25
C VAL A 449 -7.42 12.13 24.46
N ARG A 450 -7.77 10.97 23.92
CA ARG A 450 -9.07 10.72 23.30
C ARG A 450 -9.83 9.70 24.14
N MET A 451 -10.97 10.11 24.65
CA MET A 451 -11.95 9.24 25.30
C MET A 451 -13.05 8.96 24.27
N ILE A 452 -13.21 7.70 23.89
CA ILE A 452 -14.20 7.23 22.93
C ILE A 452 -15.16 6.33 23.71
N GLY A 453 -16.43 6.75 23.78
CA GLY A 453 -17.50 5.96 24.39
C GLY A 453 -17.93 4.79 23.53
N GLY A 454 -19.17 4.33 23.69
CA GLY A 454 -19.77 3.35 22.78
C GLY A 454 -21.28 3.35 22.77
N GLU A 455 -21.92 2.21 23.05
CA GLU A 455 -23.39 2.10 23.01
C GLU A 455 -24.07 2.41 24.36
N GLY A 456 -23.32 2.34 25.46
CA GLY A 456 -23.83 2.64 26.80
C GLY A 456 -24.04 4.13 27.08
N MET A 457 -24.50 4.45 28.29
CA MET A 457 -24.61 5.82 28.78
C MET A 457 -23.32 6.23 29.49
N ASP A 458 -22.45 6.91 28.76
CA ASP A 458 -21.11 7.24 29.24
C ASP A 458 -21.06 8.54 30.04
N THR A 459 -20.19 8.56 31.05
CA THR A 459 -19.92 9.74 31.88
C THR A 459 -18.49 10.21 31.73
N PHE A 460 -18.32 11.48 31.38
CA PHE A 460 -17.02 12.12 31.20
C PHE A 460 -16.84 13.25 32.22
N ALA A 461 -15.92 13.07 33.15
CA ALA A 461 -15.55 14.06 34.15
C ALA A 461 -14.12 14.54 33.90
N VAL A 462 -13.94 15.85 33.73
CA VAL A 462 -12.61 16.48 33.55
C VAL A 462 -12.40 17.50 34.66
N ASP A 463 -11.28 17.38 35.35
CA ASP A 463 -10.86 18.35 36.38
C ASP A 463 -10.76 19.77 35.79
N SER A 464 -11.46 20.73 36.41
CA SER A 464 -11.50 22.11 35.94
C SER A 464 -10.16 22.83 36.11
N SER A 465 -9.28 22.34 36.99
CA SER A 465 -7.94 22.91 37.20
C SER A 465 -6.94 22.55 36.09
N LEU A 466 -7.21 21.50 35.29
CA LEU A 466 -6.28 20.98 34.29
C LEU A 466 -6.02 21.93 33.11
N ASN A 467 -7.03 22.70 32.69
CA ASN A 467 -6.93 23.68 31.59
C ASN A 467 -6.28 23.16 30.28
N ASN A 468 -6.54 21.91 29.88
CA ASN A 468 -5.89 21.25 28.72
C ASN A 468 -6.85 20.89 27.55
N LYS A 469 -7.89 21.70 27.33
CA LYS A 469 -8.90 21.49 26.27
C LYS A 469 -8.32 21.20 24.88
N GLY A 470 -7.18 21.79 24.54
CA GLY A 470 -6.52 21.60 23.25
C GLY A 470 -6.18 20.14 22.93
N LYS A 471 -5.96 19.33 23.97
CA LYS A 471 -5.46 17.96 23.95
C LYS A 471 -6.44 16.93 24.51
N THR A 472 -7.55 17.36 25.10
CA THR A 472 -8.59 16.48 25.64
C THR A 472 -9.79 16.42 24.69
N TYR A 473 -10.06 15.24 24.13
CA TYR A 473 -11.14 15.00 23.17
C TYR A 473 -12.10 13.94 23.69
N ILE A 474 -13.39 14.18 23.47
CA ILE A 474 -14.47 13.23 23.77
C ILE A 474 -15.19 12.89 22.47
N TYR A 475 -15.38 11.61 22.20
CA TYR A 475 -16.13 11.08 21.07
C TYR A 475 -17.26 10.21 21.59
N ASP A 476 -18.47 10.51 21.14
CA ASP A 476 -19.63 9.71 21.52
C ASP A 476 -20.85 9.98 20.64
N ARG A 477 -21.89 9.19 20.81
CA ARG A 477 -23.22 9.42 20.26
C ARG A 477 -23.82 10.71 20.82
N SER A 478 -24.29 11.60 19.95
CA SER A 478 -24.98 12.83 20.38
C SER A 478 -26.45 12.63 20.72
N ASP A 479 -27.03 11.50 20.33
CA ASP A 479 -28.42 11.10 20.55
C ASP A 479 -28.63 10.17 21.76
N GLN A 480 -27.56 9.87 22.50
CA GLN A 480 -27.59 9.13 23.76
C GLN A 480 -27.50 10.06 24.98
N LYS A 481 -27.83 9.52 26.17
CA LYS A 481 -27.94 10.29 27.41
C LYS A 481 -26.59 10.42 28.16
N ASN A 482 -25.55 10.80 27.41
CA ASN A 482 -24.19 10.90 27.93
C ASN A 482 -24.02 12.12 28.84
N VAL A 483 -23.19 11.99 29.88
CA VAL A 483 -22.85 13.08 30.80
C VAL A 483 -21.53 13.71 30.36
N LEU A 484 -21.59 14.86 29.69
CA LEU A 484 -20.42 15.56 29.15
C LEU A 484 -19.97 16.70 30.07
N PRO A 485 -18.66 17.00 30.15
CA PRO A 485 -18.16 18.17 30.86
C PRO A 485 -18.47 19.45 30.05
N PRO A 486 -18.37 20.64 30.67
CA PRO A 486 -18.41 21.90 29.96
C PRO A 486 -17.44 21.93 28.78
N SER A 487 -17.85 22.50 27.65
CA SER A 487 -17.03 22.60 26.42
C SER A 487 -15.77 23.47 26.58
N SER A 488 -15.59 24.13 27.72
CA SER A 488 -14.35 24.81 28.11
C SER A 488 -13.25 23.83 28.55
N LEU A 489 -13.61 22.62 29.00
CA LEU A 489 -12.66 21.63 29.54
C LEU A 489 -12.19 20.62 28.49
N ALA A 490 -13.04 20.28 27.50
CA ALA A 490 -12.73 19.30 26.46
C ALA A 490 -13.32 19.68 25.09
N LYS A 491 -12.77 19.08 24.03
CA LYS A 491 -13.31 19.16 22.67
C LYS A 491 -14.29 18.00 22.45
N ASN A 492 -15.58 18.31 22.55
CA ASN A 492 -16.65 17.33 22.30
C ASN A 492 -16.83 17.15 20.79
N ARG A 493 -16.64 15.92 20.30
CA ARG A 493 -16.74 15.49 18.91
C ARG A 493 -17.81 14.42 18.77
N THR A 494 -19.02 14.75 19.24
CA THR A 494 -20.16 13.83 19.22
C THR A 494 -20.88 13.83 17.87
N SER A 495 -21.58 12.74 17.55
CA SER A 495 -22.30 12.56 16.28
C SER A 495 -23.49 11.61 16.43
N THR A 496 -24.51 11.71 15.56
CA THR A 496 -25.59 10.72 15.43
C THR A 496 -25.22 9.56 14.50
N ASP A 497 -23.98 9.52 14.00
CA ASP A 497 -23.41 8.41 13.23
C ASP A 497 -22.64 7.46 14.17
N THR A 498 -22.92 6.15 14.12
CA THR A 498 -22.33 5.15 15.03
C THR A 498 -20.84 4.98 14.79
N ALA A 499 -20.36 5.34 13.59
CA ALA A 499 -18.94 5.36 13.26
C ALA A 499 -18.11 6.26 14.19
N VAL A 500 -18.72 7.20 14.94
CA VAL A 500 -18.05 8.02 15.95
C VAL A 500 -17.46 7.20 17.11
N ASN A 501 -17.95 5.99 17.35
CA ASN A 501 -17.43 5.09 18.39
C ASN A 501 -16.67 3.88 17.80
N SER A 502 -16.51 3.84 16.47
CA SER A 502 -15.82 2.72 15.81
C SER A 502 -14.37 2.55 16.26
N TYR A 503 -14.00 1.28 16.47
CA TYR A 503 -12.65 0.80 16.71
C TYR A 503 -12.24 -0.17 15.61
N ASP A 504 -11.19 0.20 14.86
CA ASP A 504 -10.59 -0.66 13.84
C ASP A 504 -9.21 -1.11 14.31
N LYS A 505 -9.11 -2.41 14.64
CA LYS A 505 -7.88 -3.11 15.09
C LYS A 505 -6.76 -3.07 14.04
N THR A 506 -7.10 -2.71 12.79
CA THR A 506 -6.19 -2.64 11.63
C THR A 506 -5.97 -1.22 11.09
N ALA A 507 -6.38 -0.19 11.84
CA ALA A 507 -6.33 1.20 11.39
C ALA A 507 -4.91 1.79 11.23
N PHE A 508 -3.90 1.21 11.88
CA PHE A 508 -2.55 1.76 11.84
C PHE A 508 -1.93 1.67 10.43
N LYS A 509 -1.49 2.81 9.91
CA LYS A 509 -0.78 2.94 8.65
C LYS A 509 0.55 3.67 8.88
N PHE A 510 1.58 3.24 8.15
CA PHE A 510 2.90 3.86 8.21
C PHE A 510 2.89 5.15 7.39
N ASP A 511 3.47 6.21 7.94
CA ASP A 511 3.82 7.38 7.15
C ASP A 511 4.78 6.96 6.02
N ARG A 512 4.59 7.52 4.83
CA ARG A 512 5.27 7.06 3.61
C ARG A 512 6.03 8.20 2.96
N PHE A 513 7.29 7.94 2.64
CA PHE A 513 8.13 8.81 1.81
C PHE A 513 8.51 8.07 0.53
N GLU A 514 8.17 8.66 -0.61
CA GLU A 514 8.33 8.07 -1.94
C GLU A 514 9.23 8.97 -2.80
N PRO A 515 10.46 8.56 -3.14
CA PRO A 515 11.23 9.26 -4.16
C PRO A 515 10.62 8.99 -5.54
N ILE A 516 10.51 10.03 -6.36
CA ILE A 516 9.95 9.97 -7.71
C ILE A 516 11.08 10.26 -8.70
N ILE A 517 11.38 9.31 -9.57
CA ILE A 517 12.36 9.45 -10.65
C ILE A 517 11.73 8.87 -11.91
N LEU A 518 11.38 9.74 -12.86
CA LEU A 518 10.73 9.38 -14.10
C LEU A 518 11.40 10.09 -15.29
N ALA A 519 11.17 9.58 -16.49
CA ALA A 519 11.55 10.26 -17.72
C ALA A 519 10.41 10.14 -18.74
N ASN A 520 10.06 11.25 -19.38
CA ASN A 520 9.03 11.34 -20.41
C ASN A 520 9.62 11.88 -21.71
N TYR A 521 8.94 11.68 -22.84
CA TYR A 521 9.32 12.23 -24.14
C TYR A 521 8.10 12.76 -24.89
N SER A 522 8.23 13.93 -25.53
CA SER A 522 7.27 14.42 -26.52
C SER A 522 7.96 15.19 -27.64
N ASN A 523 7.35 15.26 -28.83
CA ASN A 523 7.94 15.98 -29.98
C ASN A 523 8.07 17.48 -29.74
N ASP A 524 7.20 18.06 -28.92
CA ASP A 524 7.21 19.49 -28.62
C ASP A 524 8.24 19.85 -27.52
N ILE A 525 8.51 18.96 -26.57
CA ILE A 525 9.31 19.24 -25.35
C ILE A 525 10.66 18.48 -25.35
N GLY A 526 10.80 17.41 -26.14
CA GLY A 526 11.93 16.49 -26.10
C GLY A 526 11.89 15.57 -24.87
N ILE A 527 13.06 15.09 -24.44
CA ILE A 527 13.20 14.30 -23.20
C ILE A 527 12.99 15.23 -22.00
N LEU A 528 12.09 14.82 -21.10
CA LEU A 528 11.75 15.46 -19.84
C LEU A 528 12.19 14.55 -18.70
N LEU A 529 13.19 14.96 -17.93
CA LEU A 529 13.60 14.24 -16.71
C LEU A 529 12.78 14.77 -15.54
N ILE A 530 12.20 13.88 -14.75
CA ILE A 530 11.34 14.23 -13.62
C ILE A 530 11.96 13.64 -12.36
N GLY A 531 12.27 14.51 -11.40
CA GLY A 531 12.76 14.14 -10.08
C GLY A 531 11.92 14.80 -9.00
N GLY A 532 11.64 14.09 -7.92
CA GLY A 532 10.78 14.62 -6.87
C GLY A 532 10.57 13.67 -5.71
N PHE A 533 9.61 14.00 -4.87
CA PHE A 533 9.17 13.14 -3.78
C PHE A 533 7.68 13.34 -3.50
N SER A 534 7.07 12.32 -2.89
CA SER A 534 5.80 12.45 -2.18
C SER A 534 5.97 12.02 -0.73
N TYR A 535 5.36 12.76 0.18
CA TYR A 535 5.33 12.46 1.61
C TYR A 535 3.88 12.40 2.08
N GLU A 536 3.47 11.26 2.62
CA GLU A 536 2.14 10.99 3.12
C GLU A 536 2.21 10.70 4.62
N ARG A 537 1.34 11.38 5.39
CA ARG A 537 1.22 11.17 6.83
C ARG A 537 -0.18 10.74 7.19
N HIS A 538 -0.31 9.73 8.04
CA HIS A 538 -1.61 9.28 8.55
C HIS A 538 -1.96 9.93 9.89
N GLY A 539 -3.25 9.90 10.23
CA GLY A 539 -3.75 10.48 11.47
C GLY A 539 -5.08 9.87 11.90
N PHE A 540 -5.47 10.11 13.15
CA PHE A 540 -6.70 9.54 13.72
C PHE A 540 -7.93 9.91 12.90
N ARG A 541 -8.60 8.89 12.34
CA ARG A 541 -9.81 9.01 11.50
C ARG A 541 -9.66 9.99 10.33
N LYS A 542 -8.48 9.96 9.70
CA LYS A 542 -8.19 10.69 8.46
C LYS A 542 -7.88 9.70 7.35
N GLU A 543 -8.79 9.62 6.39
CA GLU A 543 -8.69 8.73 5.23
C GLU A 543 -8.70 9.56 3.94
N PRO A 544 -7.93 9.16 2.91
CA PRO A 544 -6.94 8.07 2.89
C PRO A 544 -5.66 8.37 3.70
N TYR A 545 -5.43 9.64 4.03
CA TYR A 545 -4.30 10.16 4.81
C TYR A 545 -4.72 11.40 5.60
N ALA A 546 -3.90 11.85 6.55
CA ALA A 546 -4.10 13.14 7.23
C ALA A 546 -3.59 14.30 6.37
N PHE A 547 -2.41 14.14 5.77
CA PHE A 547 -1.96 15.03 4.71
C PHE A 547 -1.02 14.31 3.75
N ARG A 548 -0.95 14.82 2.53
CA ARG A 548 0.01 14.41 1.52
C ARG A 548 0.61 15.63 0.86
N GLU A 549 1.93 15.63 0.71
CA GLU A 549 2.70 16.63 -0.02
C GLU A 549 3.43 15.96 -1.18
N GLU A 550 3.53 16.64 -2.30
CA GLU A 550 4.24 16.19 -3.48
C GLU A 550 4.99 17.35 -4.11
N PHE A 551 6.27 17.14 -4.41
CA PHE A 551 7.11 18.10 -5.10
C PHE A 551 7.79 17.43 -6.29
N LEU A 552 7.57 17.97 -7.48
CA LEU A 552 8.13 17.48 -8.74
C LEU A 552 8.93 18.58 -9.43
N THR A 553 10.13 18.22 -9.87
CA THR A 553 10.98 19.02 -10.75
C THR A 553 11.08 18.32 -12.09
N ASN A 554 10.70 19.03 -13.15
CA ASN A 554 10.72 18.55 -14.52
C ASN A 554 11.75 19.36 -15.30
N TYR A 555 12.73 18.70 -15.91
CA TYR A 555 13.75 19.34 -16.73
C TYR A 555 13.68 18.87 -18.18
N SER A 556 13.35 19.78 -19.10
CA SER A 556 13.32 19.50 -20.53
C SER A 556 14.71 19.67 -21.13
N LEU A 557 15.31 18.59 -21.63
CA LEU A 557 16.61 18.63 -22.31
C LEU A 557 16.56 19.47 -23.59
N GLY A 558 15.47 19.32 -24.37
CA GLY A 558 15.31 20.02 -25.64
C GLY A 558 15.06 21.51 -25.50
N ARG A 559 14.28 21.93 -24.49
CA ARG A 559 13.96 23.34 -24.24
C ARG A 559 14.93 24.02 -23.27
N LYS A 560 15.74 23.24 -22.54
CA LYS A 560 16.60 23.69 -21.44
C LYS A 560 15.81 24.53 -20.42
N SER A 561 14.64 24.03 -20.05
CA SER A 561 13.67 24.72 -19.20
C SER A 561 13.21 23.85 -18.04
N PHE A 562 12.89 24.48 -16.91
CA PHE A 562 12.35 23.81 -15.74
C PHE A 562 10.83 24.01 -15.61
N LEU A 563 10.18 23.01 -15.04
CA LEU A 563 8.82 23.11 -14.51
C LEU A 563 8.80 22.50 -13.11
N PHE A 564 8.30 23.26 -12.15
CA PHE A 564 8.13 22.81 -10.77
C PHE A 564 6.66 22.68 -10.44
N THR A 565 6.28 21.57 -9.82
CA THR A 565 4.94 21.33 -9.31
C THR A 565 5.05 21.06 -7.82
N TYR A 566 4.26 21.76 -7.02
CA TYR A 566 4.04 21.45 -5.61
C TYR A 566 2.55 21.32 -5.37
N THR A 567 2.15 20.19 -4.79
CA THR A 567 0.77 19.94 -4.40
C THR A 567 0.77 19.49 -2.95
N ALA A 568 -0.13 20.04 -2.16
CA ALA A 568 -0.37 19.59 -0.80
C ALA A 568 -1.87 19.47 -0.53
N ASP A 569 -2.27 18.40 0.16
CA ASP A 569 -3.66 18.04 0.43
C ASP A 569 -3.79 17.59 1.89
N TRP A 570 -4.46 18.40 2.72
CA TRP A 570 -4.76 18.10 4.12
C TRP A 570 -6.22 17.72 4.27
N LYS A 571 -6.46 16.50 4.73
CA LYS A 571 -7.83 15.99 4.92
C LYS A 571 -8.49 16.57 6.14
N LYS A 572 -9.74 17.04 5.98
CA LYS A 572 -10.57 17.62 7.05
C LYS A 572 -9.79 18.65 7.89
N ALA A 573 -9.05 19.53 7.22
CA ALA A 573 -8.18 20.52 7.86
C ALA A 573 -9.00 21.57 8.62
N ILE A 574 -10.15 21.97 8.07
CA ILE A 574 -11.10 22.92 8.69
C ILE A 574 -12.51 22.32 8.69
N GLY A 575 -12.91 21.75 9.83
CA GLY A 575 -14.16 20.99 9.91
C GLY A 575 -14.13 19.78 8.98
N GLU A 576 -15.16 19.63 8.15
CA GLU A 576 -15.23 18.59 7.11
C GLU A 576 -14.64 19.03 5.77
N ASN A 577 -13.96 20.18 5.71
CA ASN A 577 -13.33 20.66 4.48
C ASN A 577 -11.85 20.28 4.45
N ASP A 578 -11.42 19.77 3.31
CA ASP A 578 -10.02 19.56 2.98
C ASP A 578 -9.37 20.89 2.63
N LEU A 579 -8.08 21.03 2.89
CA LEU A 579 -7.28 22.18 2.43
C LEU A 579 -6.33 21.68 1.35
N LYS A 580 -6.32 22.33 0.19
CA LYS A 580 -5.37 22.04 -0.89
C LYS A 580 -4.55 23.27 -1.24
N ILE A 581 -3.27 23.04 -1.53
CA ILE A 581 -2.36 24.03 -2.07
C ILE A 581 -1.81 23.48 -3.37
N ASN A 582 -1.95 24.23 -4.45
CA ASN A 582 -1.34 23.91 -5.73
C ASN A 582 -0.40 25.03 -6.15
N LEU A 583 0.78 24.68 -6.63
CA LEU A 583 1.74 25.60 -7.20
C LEU A 583 2.35 24.97 -8.45
N LEU A 584 2.26 25.68 -9.57
CA LEU A 584 2.87 25.32 -10.84
C LEU A 584 3.77 26.46 -11.30
N SER A 585 5.06 26.23 -11.32
CA SER A 585 6.03 27.15 -11.92
C SER A 585 6.46 26.62 -13.28
N ARG A 586 6.15 27.35 -14.35
CA ARG A 586 6.72 27.15 -15.68
C ARG A 586 7.90 28.10 -15.82
N GLY A 587 9.07 27.67 -15.39
CA GLY A 587 10.31 28.47 -15.36
C GLY A 587 11.29 27.96 -14.29
N PRO A 588 12.57 28.39 -14.33
CA PRO A 588 13.12 29.41 -15.24
C PRO A 588 13.32 28.94 -16.68
N SER A 589 13.47 29.91 -17.58
CA SER A 589 13.71 29.70 -19.02
C SER A 589 12.59 28.96 -19.75
N ASN A 590 11.34 29.11 -19.30
CA ASN A 590 10.22 28.47 -19.96
C ASN A 590 10.06 28.95 -21.41
N LEU A 591 9.74 28.01 -22.30
CA LEU A 591 9.43 28.24 -23.70
C LEU A 591 7.96 27.88 -23.94
N SER A 592 7.17 28.85 -24.37
CA SER A 592 5.74 28.69 -24.61
C SER A 592 5.34 29.30 -25.96
N ASN A 593 4.53 28.55 -26.70
CA ASN A 593 4.04 28.98 -27.99
C ASN A 593 3.05 30.14 -27.84
N PHE A 594 3.18 31.16 -28.71
CA PHE A 594 2.20 32.22 -28.89
C PHE A 594 2.30 32.78 -30.32
N PHE A 595 1.15 32.84 -31.00
CA PHE A 595 1.01 33.19 -32.43
C PHE A 595 0.21 34.48 -32.65
N GLY A 596 -0.06 35.22 -31.56
CA GLY A 596 -0.94 36.38 -31.58
C GLY A 596 -2.32 36.06 -31.02
N ILE A 597 -3.13 37.11 -30.89
CA ILE A 597 -4.52 37.06 -30.43
C ILE A 597 -5.44 37.09 -31.66
N GLY A 598 -6.40 36.16 -31.73
CA GLY A 598 -7.37 36.09 -32.82
C GLY A 598 -7.48 34.71 -33.46
N ASN A 599 -8.67 34.46 -34.01
CA ASN A 599 -9.00 33.25 -34.76
C ASN A 599 -8.38 33.23 -36.16
N ASN A 600 -8.07 34.40 -36.72
CA ASN A 600 -7.49 34.58 -38.04
C ASN A 600 -5.94 34.65 -38.04
N THR A 601 -5.28 34.46 -36.88
CA THR A 601 -3.82 34.44 -36.79
C THR A 601 -3.20 33.41 -37.74
N VAL A 602 -2.07 33.74 -38.36
CA VAL A 602 -1.41 32.92 -39.39
C VAL A 602 -0.13 32.28 -38.86
N PHE A 603 0.08 31.00 -39.19
CA PHE A 603 1.34 30.30 -39.00
C PHE A 603 2.01 30.13 -40.37
N GLU A 604 3.07 30.89 -40.63
CA GLU A 604 3.69 30.96 -41.96
C GLU A 604 4.57 29.73 -42.29
N ASN A 605 5.23 29.17 -41.26
CA ASN A 605 6.12 28.01 -41.33
C ASN A 605 7.10 28.01 -42.52
N LYS A 606 7.70 29.15 -42.82
CA LYS A 606 8.66 29.36 -43.92
C LYS A 606 9.81 30.25 -43.44
N ASP A 607 10.94 30.14 -44.13
CA ASP A 607 12.14 30.98 -43.92
C ASP A 607 12.59 31.05 -42.44
N ASP A 608 12.65 32.24 -41.86
CA ASP A 608 12.98 32.53 -40.46
C ASP A 608 11.78 32.38 -39.51
N ARG A 609 10.54 32.39 -40.04
CA ARG A 609 9.27 32.26 -39.30
C ARG A 609 8.83 30.80 -39.13
N LYS A 610 9.76 29.95 -38.71
CA LYS A 610 9.50 28.56 -38.32
C LYS A 610 8.91 28.48 -36.90
N ILE A 611 8.53 27.29 -36.43
CA ILE A 611 7.96 27.09 -35.08
C ILE A 611 8.82 27.68 -33.93
N SER A 612 10.15 27.75 -34.09
CA SER A 612 11.06 28.36 -33.11
C SER A 612 10.80 29.85 -32.87
N TYR A 613 10.38 30.59 -33.90
CA TYR A 613 10.05 32.00 -33.83
C TYR A 613 8.81 32.24 -32.96
N TYR A 614 7.81 31.35 -33.02
CA TYR A 614 6.59 31.43 -32.19
C TYR A 614 6.75 30.86 -30.77
N ARG A 615 7.90 30.26 -30.43
CA ARG A 615 8.21 29.74 -29.08
C ARG A 615 8.82 30.85 -28.24
N ASN A 616 8.03 31.53 -27.42
CA ASN A 616 8.45 32.71 -26.66
C ASN A 616 9.01 32.35 -25.28
N ARG A 617 9.97 33.14 -24.79
CA ARG A 617 10.61 32.97 -23.48
C ARG A 617 9.96 33.85 -22.42
N TYR A 618 9.23 33.24 -21.51
CA TYR A 618 8.68 33.89 -20.32
C TYR A 618 8.44 32.86 -19.22
N ASP A 619 8.62 33.26 -17.98
CA ASP A 619 8.30 32.44 -16.82
C ASP A 619 6.88 32.75 -16.35
N TYR A 620 6.14 31.71 -15.95
CA TYR A 620 4.77 31.85 -15.47
C TYR A 620 4.51 30.90 -14.31
N VAL A 621 4.20 31.47 -13.15
CA VAL A 621 3.88 30.75 -11.92
C VAL A 621 2.41 30.99 -11.61
N THR A 622 1.68 29.92 -11.32
CA THR A 622 0.30 29.96 -10.84
C THR A 622 0.21 29.16 -9.56
N GLY A 623 -0.57 29.63 -8.59
CA GLY A 623 -0.89 28.83 -7.42
C GLY A 623 -2.21 29.21 -6.79
N ASP A 624 -2.76 28.29 -6.02
CA ASP A 624 -3.99 28.50 -5.26
C ASP A 624 -3.92 27.81 -3.90
N VAL A 625 -4.66 28.37 -2.94
CA VAL A 625 -4.95 27.78 -1.64
C VAL A 625 -6.47 27.71 -1.52
N SER A 626 -7.01 26.50 -1.52
CA SER A 626 -8.44 26.27 -1.66
C SER A 626 -8.96 25.28 -0.62
N LEU A 627 -10.19 25.52 -0.16
CA LEU A 627 -10.95 24.56 0.62
C LEU A 627 -11.76 23.69 -0.32
N HIS A 628 -11.72 22.38 -0.09
CA HIS A 628 -12.40 21.37 -0.89
C HIS A 628 -13.44 20.64 -0.04
N ARG A 629 -14.58 20.33 -0.65
CA ARG A 629 -15.60 19.50 -0.03
C ARG A 629 -16.33 18.63 -1.06
N ASP A 630 -16.58 17.40 -0.65
CA ASP A 630 -17.29 16.42 -1.45
C ASP A 630 -18.74 16.29 -0.97
N PHE A 631 -19.67 16.22 -1.93
CA PHE A 631 -21.11 16.05 -1.74
C PHE A 631 -21.61 14.96 -2.71
N GLY A 632 -21.46 13.70 -2.32
CA GLY A 632 -21.74 12.57 -3.22
C GLY A 632 -20.78 12.57 -4.41
N THR A 633 -21.30 12.70 -5.62
CA THR A 633 -20.51 12.77 -6.87
C THR A 633 -20.00 14.17 -7.18
N TRP A 634 -20.40 15.18 -6.41
CA TRP A 634 -19.94 16.56 -6.57
C TRP A 634 -18.69 16.81 -5.72
N HIS A 635 -17.68 17.39 -6.34
CA HIS A 635 -16.47 17.87 -5.70
C HIS A 635 -16.39 19.38 -5.92
N VAL A 636 -16.55 20.16 -4.85
CA VAL A 636 -16.52 21.63 -4.92
C VAL A 636 -15.31 22.19 -4.21
N SER A 637 -14.77 23.29 -4.71
CA SER A 637 -13.72 24.03 -4.03
C SER A 637 -13.82 25.52 -4.25
N ALA A 638 -13.32 26.28 -3.29
CA ALA A 638 -13.17 27.73 -3.40
C ALA A 638 -11.92 28.19 -2.63
N GLY A 639 -11.22 29.18 -3.17
CA GLY A 639 -9.94 29.61 -2.61
C GLY A 639 -9.41 30.91 -3.17
N VAL A 640 -8.24 31.29 -2.65
CA VAL A 640 -7.45 32.40 -3.17
C VAL A 640 -6.44 31.87 -4.18
N ALA A 641 -6.15 32.65 -5.21
CA ALA A 641 -5.22 32.28 -6.27
C ALA A 641 -4.25 33.43 -6.58
N GLY A 642 -3.06 33.09 -7.05
CA GLY A 642 -2.01 34.02 -7.41
C GLY A 642 -1.37 33.66 -8.74
N GLN A 643 -0.92 34.68 -9.47
CA GLN A 643 -0.16 34.50 -10.70
C GLN A 643 1.05 35.43 -10.72
N PHE A 644 2.18 34.92 -11.19
CA PHE A 644 3.39 35.68 -11.44
C PHE A 644 3.86 35.41 -12.87
N TYR A 645 4.12 36.48 -13.60
CA TYR A 645 4.65 36.44 -14.96
C TYR A 645 5.92 37.27 -15.04
N ASN A 646 6.92 36.77 -15.75
CA ASN A 646 8.15 37.53 -16.00
C ASN A 646 8.69 37.23 -17.41
N SER A 647 8.98 38.29 -18.17
CA SER A 647 9.60 38.19 -19.49
C SER A 647 10.57 39.34 -19.74
N LYS A 648 11.59 39.09 -20.56
CA LYS A 648 12.61 40.07 -20.93
C LYS A 648 12.72 40.17 -22.44
N ALA A 649 12.87 41.39 -22.96
CA ALA A 649 13.05 41.65 -24.39
C ALA A 649 14.29 40.93 -24.93
N SER A 650 15.41 40.96 -24.18
CA SER A 650 16.66 40.29 -24.55
C SER A 650 16.54 38.78 -24.76
N ASN A 651 15.52 38.13 -24.17
CA ASN A 651 15.28 36.69 -24.34
C ASN A 651 14.40 36.36 -25.56
N ASN A 652 13.86 37.39 -26.22
CA ASN A 652 12.84 37.28 -27.26
C ASN A 652 13.16 38.07 -28.55
N THR A 653 14.38 38.56 -28.74
CA THR A 653 14.77 39.39 -29.90
C THR A 653 14.40 38.80 -31.26
N GLU A 654 14.59 37.49 -31.43
CA GLU A 654 14.27 36.74 -32.66
C GLU A 654 12.96 35.93 -32.53
N ARG A 655 12.03 36.38 -31.69
CA ARG A 655 10.79 35.65 -31.37
C ARG A 655 9.58 36.53 -31.60
N PHE A 656 8.45 35.90 -31.94
CA PHE A 656 7.19 36.56 -32.25
C PHE A 656 6.73 37.53 -31.15
N LEU A 657 7.03 37.26 -29.87
CA LEU A 657 6.66 38.16 -28.77
C LEU A 657 7.28 39.56 -28.89
N ASN A 658 8.46 39.69 -29.52
CA ASN A 658 9.08 40.98 -29.78
C ASN A 658 8.32 41.78 -30.85
N ASP A 659 7.90 41.11 -31.92
CA ASP A 659 7.12 41.73 -32.99
C ASP A 659 5.71 42.09 -32.51
N TYR A 660 5.12 41.22 -31.69
CA TYR A 660 3.87 41.50 -30.99
C TYR A 660 3.99 42.70 -30.04
N ASN A 661 5.09 42.82 -29.28
CA ASN A 661 5.33 44.00 -28.44
C ASN A 661 5.43 45.28 -29.26
N THR A 662 6.06 45.22 -30.44
CA THR A 662 6.21 46.37 -31.33
C THR A 662 4.86 46.79 -31.93
N ALA A 663 4.03 45.82 -32.32
CA ALA A 663 2.70 46.08 -32.84
C ALA A 663 1.71 46.54 -31.75
N PHE A 664 1.87 46.07 -30.50
CA PHE A 664 0.97 46.34 -29.37
C PHE A 664 1.76 46.79 -28.13
N PRO A 665 2.42 47.97 -28.15
CA PRO A 665 3.29 48.42 -27.06
C PRO A 665 2.55 48.60 -25.72
N ASN A 666 1.25 48.89 -25.78
CA ASN A 666 0.40 49.05 -24.59
C ASN A 666 0.17 47.75 -23.82
N GLU A 667 0.40 46.58 -24.43
CA GLU A 667 0.30 45.28 -23.74
C GLU A 667 1.44 45.06 -22.74
N ALA A 668 2.54 45.81 -22.87
CA ALA A 668 3.72 45.75 -22.00
C ALA A 668 4.14 44.29 -21.73
N VAL A 669 4.42 43.52 -22.79
CA VAL A 669 4.64 42.06 -22.66
C VAL A 669 5.98 41.70 -22.02
N PHE A 670 6.92 42.65 -21.92
CA PHE A 670 8.18 42.51 -21.20
C PHE A 670 8.11 43.23 -19.85
N GLY A 671 8.57 42.56 -18.80
CA GLY A 671 8.48 43.01 -17.42
C GLY A 671 7.89 41.94 -16.50
N THR A 672 7.77 42.31 -15.23
CA THR A 672 7.17 41.48 -14.18
C THR A 672 5.72 41.86 -13.99
N LYS A 673 4.82 40.87 -13.91
CA LYS A 673 3.41 41.09 -13.59
C LYS A 673 2.95 40.14 -12.48
N VAL A 674 2.19 40.66 -11.52
CA VAL A 674 1.69 39.91 -10.37
C VAL A 674 0.19 40.13 -10.24
N TYR A 675 -0.54 39.04 -10.02
CA TYR A 675 -1.99 39.05 -9.88
C TYR A 675 -2.39 38.26 -8.64
N GLY A 676 -3.37 38.81 -7.91
CA GLY A 676 -4.08 38.12 -6.85
C GLY A 676 -5.55 37.97 -7.23
N GLY A 677 -6.18 36.88 -6.80
CA GLY A 677 -7.53 36.56 -7.23
C GLY A 677 -8.22 35.52 -6.37
N LEU A 678 -9.45 35.19 -6.79
CA LEU A 678 -10.27 34.12 -6.23
C LEU A 678 -10.55 33.08 -7.31
N THR A 679 -10.68 31.83 -6.89
CA THR A 679 -11.03 30.71 -7.76
C THR A 679 -12.06 29.83 -7.08
N ALA A 680 -12.99 29.29 -7.85
CA ALA A 680 -13.96 28.30 -7.42
C ALA A 680 -14.11 27.22 -8.50
N ASN A 681 -14.22 25.97 -8.07
CA ASN A 681 -14.38 24.81 -8.94
C ASN A 681 -15.57 23.98 -8.49
N ALA A 682 -16.32 23.45 -9.44
CA ALA A 682 -17.34 22.44 -9.20
C ALA A 682 -17.14 21.31 -10.22
N THR A 683 -16.97 20.09 -9.73
CA THR A 683 -16.72 18.90 -10.55
C THR A 683 -17.75 17.82 -10.24
N ILE A 684 -18.35 17.22 -11.28
CA ILE A 684 -19.06 15.95 -11.18
C ILE A 684 -18.17 14.89 -11.79
N ASP A 685 -17.84 13.83 -11.06
CA ASP A 685 -17.12 12.68 -11.60
C ASP A 685 -17.87 11.37 -11.30
N THR A 686 -18.38 10.73 -12.35
CA THR A 686 -19.05 9.42 -12.29
C THR A 686 -18.33 8.37 -13.13
N ARG A 687 -17.09 8.65 -13.54
CA ARG A 687 -16.30 7.72 -14.35
C ARG A 687 -16.06 6.43 -13.58
N ASN A 688 -16.15 5.31 -14.28
CA ASN A 688 -15.89 3.99 -13.70
C ASN A 688 -14.42 3.75 -13.35
N ARG A 689 -13.49 4.44 -14.04
CA ARG A 689 -12.04 4.39 -13.81
C ARG A 689 -11.42 5.75 -14.12
N LEU A 690 -10.46 6.18 -13.29
CA LEU A 690 -9.83 7.50 -13.43
C LEU A 690 -8.85 7.60 -14.62
N ILE A 691 -8.07 6.55 -14.87
CA ILE A 691 -6.97 6.55 -15.86
C ILE A 691 -7.44 6.04 -17.23
N ILE A 692 -8.36 5.06 -17.25
CA ILE A 692 -8.85 4.39 -18.46
C ILE A 692 -10.38 4.35 -18.39
N PRO A 693 -11.07 5.51 -18.45
CA PRO A 693 -12.52 5.56 -18.36
C PRO A 693 -13.15 4.86 -19.58
N THR A 694 -14.11 3.98 -19.32
CA THR A 694 -14.91 3.33 -20.37
C THR A 694 -16.39 3.71 -20.25
N GLN A 695 -16.81 4.22 -19.11
CA GLN A 695 -18.18 4.68 -18.87
C GLN A 695 -18.21 5.83 -17.86
N GLY A 696 -19.21 6.70 -17.99
CA GLY A 696 -19.53 7.73 -17.00
C GLY A 696 -19.38 9.14 -17.55
N VAL A 697 -19.41 10.12 -16.65
CA VAL A 697 -19.33 11.56 -16.97
C VAL A 697 -18.27 12.21 -16.09
N LEU A 698 -17.52 13.14 -16.68
CA LEU A 698 -16.68 14.09 -15.96
C LEU A 698 -17.07 15.49 -16.40
N TRP A 699 -17.58 16.31 -15.48
CA TRP A 699 -17.95 17.69 -15.76
C TRP A 699 -17.31 18.63 -14.77
N THR A 700 -16.40 19.47 -15.23
CA THR A 700 -15.70 20.46 -14.40
C THR A 700 -16.08 21.85 -14.84
N THR A 701 -16.44 22.73 -13.90
CA THR A 701 -16.59 24.16 -14.12
C THR A 701 -15.70 24.93 -13.17
N THR A 702 -14.84 25.77 -13.72
CA THR A 702 -13.94 26.67 -12.98
C THR A 702 -14.37 28.11 -13.23
N VAL A 703 -14.54 28.86 -12.14
CA VAL A 703 -14.78 30.30 -12.14
C VAL A 703 -13.64 30.97 -11.42
N SER A 704 -13.02 31.97 -12.02
CA SER A 704 -11.93 32.71 -11.39
C SER A 704 -12.00 34.20 -11.68
N GLY A 705 -11.42 35.01 -10.81
CA GLY A 705 -11.30 36.45 -10.98
C GLY A 705 -9.96 36.93 -10.45
N PHE A 706 -9.25 37.72 -11.24
CA PHE A 706 -7.92 38.21 -10.91
C PHE A 706 -7.83 39.72 -11.11
N SER A 707 -7.05 40.36 -10.24
CA SER A 707 -6.66 41.76 -10.36
C SER A 707 -5.14 41.88 -10.24
N GLY A 708 -4.55 42.71 -11.08
CA GLY A 708 -3.13 43.04 -11.00
C GLY A 708 -2.79 43.85 -9.76
N GLY A 709 -1.63 43.59 -9.16
CA GLY A 709 -1.04 44.38 -8.07
C GLY A 709 0.43 44.71 -8.35
N GLY A 710 0.87 45.93 -8.00
CA GLY A 710 2.26 46.40 -8.21
C GLY A 710 2.49 47.19 -9.51
N SER A 711 3.72 47.66 -9.72
CA SER A 711 4.08 48.43 -10.93
C SER A 711 4.08 47.53 -12.17
N GLY A 712 3.19 47.82 -13.14
CA GLY A 712 3.08 47.07 -14.40
C GLY A 712 1.91 46.08 -14.50
N SER A 713 1.07 45.95 -13.46
CA SER A 713 -0.10 45.05 -13.45
C SER A 713 -1.39 45.82 -13.16
N HIS A 714 -2.08 46.31 -14.20
CA HIS A 714 -3.32 47.13 -14.07
C HIS A 714 -4.60 46.43 -14.54
N ASN A 715 -4.47 45.17 -14.96
CA ASN A 715 -5.53 44.41 -15.61
C ASN A 715 -6.40 43.68 -14.57
N THR A 716 -7.73 43.78 -14.73
CA THR A 716 -8.72 43.06 -13.92
C THR A 716 -9.65 42.29 -14.85
N TYR A 717 -9.86 41.01 -14.55
CA TYR A 717 -10.72 40.15 -15.36
C TYR A 717 -11.34 39.01 -14.55
N GLY A 718 -12.44 38.47 -15.06
CA GLY A 718 -13.04 37.22 -14.62
C GLY A 718 -13.03 36.19 -15.74
N GLN A 719 -13.00 34.91 -15.40
CA GLN A 719 -13.03 33.80 -16.34
C GLN A 719 -13.98 32.71 -15.86
N VAL A 720 -14.67 32.11 -16.82
CA VAL A 720 -15.42 30.87 -16.62
C VAL A 720 -14.95 29.89 -17.67
N LEU A 721 -14.63 28.67 -17.26
CA LEU A 721 -14.30 27.53 -18.13
C LEU A 721 -15.14 26.34 -17.67
N SER A 722 -15.89 25.73 -18.58
CA SER A 722 -16.68 24.54 -18.33
C SER A 722 -16.32 23.45 -19.33
N GLU A 723 -15.99 22.27 -18.84
CA GLU A 723 -15.54 21.13 -19.63
C GLU A 723 -16.37 19.90 -19.26
N PHE A 724 -17.15 19.41 -20.22
CA PHE A 724 -18.02 18.26 -20.07
C PHE A 724 -17.51 17.10 -20.91
N SER A 725 -17.26 15.96 -20.26
CA SER A 725 -16.81 14.73 -20.90
C SER A 725 -17.77 13.59 -20.59
N PHE A 726 -18.03 12.73 -21.57
CA PHE A 726 -18.76 11.49 -21.37
C PHE A 726 -18.08 10.32 -22.08
N TYR A 727 -18.28 9.13 -21.52
CA TYR A 727 -17.74 7.87 -22.04
C TYR A 727 -18.87 6.87 -22.16
N LEU A 728 -19.03 6.32 -23.35
CA LEU A 728 -20.01 5.28 -23.66
C LEU A 728 -19.29 4.02 -24.11
N ASN A 729 -19.74 2.91 -23.56
CA ASN A 729 -19.29 1.57 -23.90
C ASN A 729 -20.49 0.76 -24.45
N PRO A 730 -20.86 0.95 -25.73
CA PRO A 730 -22.07 0.37 -26.30
C PRO A 730 -22.09 -1.16 -26.32
N ASP A 731 -20.93 -1.82 -26.39
CA ASP A 731 -20.82 -3.28 -26.41
C ASP A 731 -20.73 -3.94 -25.03
N ARG A 732 -20.65 -3.14 -23.95
CA ARG A 732 -20.50 -3.55 -22.54
C ARG A 732 -19.19 -4.29 -22.20
N ASP A 733 -18.49 -4.86 -23.18
CA ASP A 733 -17.21 -5.56 -23.02
C ASP A 733 -15.99 -4.63 -23.07
N SER A 734 -16.21 -3.31 -23.20
CA SER A 734 -15.16 -2.28 -23.30
C SER A 734 -14.28 -2.49 -24.54
N VAL A 735 -14.84 -3.10 -25.58
CA VAL A 735 -14.14 -3.29 -26.85
C VAL A 735 -14.16 -1.99 -27.64
N LEU A 736 -15.30 -1.31 -27.70
CA LEU A 736 -15.46 0.02 -28.28
C LEU A 736 -15.84 1.02 -27.19
N VAL A 737 -15.03 2.06 -27.03
CA VAL A 737 -15.35 3.22 -26.19
C VAL A 737 -15.49 4.46 -27.05
N ILE A 738 -16.63 5.12 -26.92
CA ILE A 738 -16.88 6.45 -27.49
C ILE A 738 -16.64 7.46 -26.38
N ALA A 739 -15.61 8.27 -26.52
CA ALA A 739 -15.31 9.35 -25.60
C ALA A 739 -15.57 10.69 -26.28
N ASN A 740 -16.29 11.58 -25.62
CA ASN A 740 -16.44 12.95 -26.09
C ASN A 740 -16.10 13.94 -24.98
N ARG A 741 -15.48 15.06 -25.35
CA ARG A 741 -15.28 16.20 -24.46
C ARG A 741 -15.62 17.50 -25.17
N THR A 742 -16.46 18.31 -24.53
CA THR A 742 -16.82 19.66 -24.98
C THR A 742 -16.34 20.67 -23.95
N GLY A 743 -15.59 21.68 -24.40
CA GLY A 743 -15.13 22.77 -23.55
C GLY A 743 -15.64 24.11 -24.04
N LEU A 744 -16.13 24.93 -23.11
CA LEU A 744 -16.58 26.31 -23.35
C LEU A 744 -15.94 27.22 -22.31
N GLY A 745 -15.34 28.32 -22.74
CA GLY A 745 -14.72 29.25 -21.82
C GLY A 745 -14.84 30.69 -22.30
N THR A 746 -14.99 31.62 -21.37
CA THR A 746 -15.04 33.06 -21.68
C THR A 746 -14.34 33.87 -20.61
N THR A 747 -13.76 34.99 -21.04
CA THR A 747 -13.10 35.97 -20.19
C THR A 747 -13.90 37.27 -20.23
N VAL A 748 -14.18 37.88 -19.09
CA VAL A 748 -14.84 39.18 -18.97
C VAL A 748 -13.85 40.17 -18.35
N GLY A 749 -13.86 41.44 -18.79
CA GLY A 749 -12.84 42.42 -18.43
C GLY A 749 -11.60 42.36 -19.32
N ASN A 750 -10.45 42.79 -18.77
CA ASN A 750 -9.20 43.00 -19.49
C ASN A 750 -8.14 42.01 -19.02
N ALA A 751 -8.03 40.85 -19.67
CA ALA A 751 -6.98 39.87 -19.41
C ALA A 751 -5.77 40.09 -20.31
N ALA A 752 -4.55 39.93 -19.78
CA ALA A 752 -3.33 40.00 -20.58
C ALA A 752 -3.23 38.81 -21.56
N TYR A 753 -2.44 38.95 -22.63
CA TYR A 753 -2.30 37.92 -23.68
C TYR A 753 -2.02 36.50 -23.14
N PHE A 754 -1.20 36.36 -22.08
CA PHE A 754 -0.85 35.06 -21.52
C PHE A 754 -1.95 34.44 -20.65
N GLN A 755 -2.93 35.24 -20.20
CA GLN A 755 -4.09 34.87 -19.39
C GLN A 755 -5.31 34.54 -20.25
N GLN A 756 -5.32 34.92 -21.53
CA GLN A 756 -6.42 34.62 -22.45
C GLN A 756 -6.56 33.11 -22.71
N MET A 757 -7.75 32.72 -23.16
CA MET A 757 -8.09 31.33 -23.45
C MET A 757 -7.34 30.84 -24.69
N LYS A 758 -6.88 29.58 -24.65
CA LYS A 758 -5.98 29.02 -25.68
C LYS A 758 -6.49 27.69 -26.23
N LEU A 759 -6.40 27.55 -27.54
CA LEU A 759 -6.77 26.35 -28.30
C LEU A 759 -5.56 25.86 -29.09
N GLY A 760 -5.22 24.58 -28.95
CA GLY A 760 -4.14 23.94 -29.73
C GLY A 760 -3.35 22.89 -28.95
N GLY A 761 -2.86 21.88 -29.67
CA GLY A 761 -1.96 20.85 -29.16
C GLY A 761 -2.68 19.68 -28.49
N SER A 762 -1.91 18.84 -27.81
CA SER A 762 -2.39 17.61 -27.18
C SER A 762 -3.27 17.83 -25.95
N GLN A 763 -3.57 19.07 -25.56
CA GLN A 763 -4.42 19.37 -24.41
C GLN A 763 -5.88 19.46 -24.80
N ASN A 764 -6.21 20.20 -25.88
CA ASN A 764 -7.59 20.42 -26.29
C ASN A 764 -7.87 20.35 -27.81
N PHE A 765 -6.84 20.32 -28.68
CA PHE A 765 -7.05 20.49 -30.12
C PHE A 765 -5.88 19.97 -30.97
N ARG A 766 -5.89 18.66 -31.26
CA ARG A 766 -4.84 17.96 -32.00
C ARG A 766 -4.83 18.33 -33.49
N GLY A 767 -3.70 18.12 -34.15
CA GLY A 767 -3.46 18.57 -35.53
C GLY A 767 -2.91 19.99 -35.62
N PHE A 768 -2.90 20.74 -34.51
CA PHE A 768 -2.30 22.07 -34.39
C PHE A 768 -1.25 22.10 -33.28
N HIS A 769 -0.33 23.06 -33.35
CA HIS A 769 0.66 23.30 -32.29
C HIS A 769 -0.01 23.73 -30.98
N THR A 770 0.66 23.45 -29.85
CA THR A 770 0.19 23.88 -28.53
C THR A 770 -0.06 25.41 -28.51
N ASN A 771 -1.18 25.86 -27.93
CA ASN A 771 -1.58 27.27 -27.84
C ASN A 771 -1.65 28.01 -29.21
N ARG A 772 -2.05 27.32 -30.28
CA ARG A 772 -2.08 27.88 -31.63
C ARG A 772 -2.97 29.10 -31.79
N PHE A 773 -4.15 29.09 -31.18
CA PHE A 773 -5.11 30.19 -31.22
C PHE A 773 -5.35 30.73 -29.81
N THR A 774 -5.35 32.05 -29.66
CA THR A 774 -5.57 32.73 -28.38
C THR A 774 -6.73 33.72 -28.52
N GLY A 775 -7.67 33.72 -27.57
CA GLY A 775 -8.80 34.65 -27.61
C GLY A 775 -9.52 34.82 -26.28
N LYS A 776 -10.54 35.69 -26.28
CA LYS A 776 -11.35 36.01 -25.10
C LYS A 776 -12.32 34.89 -24.75
N THR A 777 -12.92 34.28 -25.78
CA THR A 777 -13.84 33.14 -25.67
C THR A 777 -13.29 31.96 -26.46
N ILE A 778 -13.52 30.74 -25.98
CA ILE A 778 -13.20 29.49 -26.66
C ILE A 778 -14.37 28.52 -26.63
N ALA A 779 -14.45 27.71 -27.67
CA ALA A 779 -15.34 26.56 -27.74
C ALA A 779 -14.62 25.47 -28.51
N TYR A 780 -14.70 24.25 -28.00
CA TYR A 780 -14.12 23.10 -28.68
C TYR A 780 -14.89 21.82 -28.37
N ASN A 781 -14.86 20.87 -29.29
CA ASN A 781 -15.36 19.51 -29.13
C ASN A 781 -14.28 18.51 -29.57
N ASN A 782 -14.17 17.41 -28.83
CA ASN A 782 -13.23 16.34 -29.10
C ASN A 782 -13.98 15.03 -29.05
N LEU A 783 -14.04 14.35 -30.19
CA LEU A 783 -14.63 13.03 -30.30
C LEU A 783 -13.52 12.01 -30.52
N GLU A 784 -13.52 10.95 -29.72
CA GLU A 784 -12.60 9.82 -29.82
C GLU A 784 -13.36 8.50 -29.87
N LEU A 785 -12.94 7.63 -30.77
CA LEU A 785 -13.33 6.23 -30.84
C LEU A 785 -12.12 5.39 -30.48
N ARG A 786 -12.24 4.60 -29.41
CA ARG A 786 -11.17 3.74 -28.90
C ARG A 786 -11.61 2.29 -29.08
N LEU A 787 -10.89 1.54 -29.91
CA LEU A 787 -11.20 0.15 -30.21
C LEU A 787 -10.10 -0.75 -29.65
N LYS A 788 -10.40 -1.56 -28.64
CA LYS A 788 -9.55 -2.64 -28.17
C LYS A 788 -9.54 -3.75 -29.23
N VAL A 789 -8.38 -3.99 -29.84
CA VAL A 789 -8.23 -4.98 -30.92
C VAL A 789 -7.94 -6.36 -30.35
N MET A 790 -7.03 -6.44 -29.38
CA MET A 790 -6.66 -7.70 -28.76
C MET A 790 -6.11 -7.51 -27.35
N ASP A 791 -6.31 -8.53 -26.53
CA ASP A 791 -5.53 -8.73 -25.31
C ASP A 791 -4.34 -9.64 -25.65
N PHE A 792 -3.18 -9.35 -25.07
CA PHE A 792 -1.98 -10.15 -25.24
C PHE A 792 -1.40 -10.55 -23.89
N THR A 793 -0.72 -11.69 -23.88
CA THR A 793 0.02 -12.17 -22.72
C THR A 793 1.42 -12.50 -23.17
N SER A 794 2.40 -11.67 -22.80
CA SER A 794 3.81 -11.93 -23.08
C SER A 794 4.51 -12.48 -21.83
N TYR A 795 5.70 -13.05 -22.01
CA TYR A 795 6.53 -13.47 -20.88
C TYR A 795 6.83 -12.30 -19.93
N LEU A 796 6.97 -11.06 -20.41
CA LEU A 796 7.29 -9.94 -19.52
C LEU A 796 6.06 -9.40 -18.78
N LEU A 797 4.96 -9.21 -19.50
CA LEU A 797 3.75 -8.55 -18.99
C LEU A 797 2.52 -8.86 -19.85
N PRO A 798 1.32 -9.01 -19.25
CA PRO A 798 0.07 -9.02 -20.00
C PRO A 798 -0.32 -7.59 -20.40
N GLY A 799 -1.26 -7.43 -21.31
CA GLY A 799 -1.81 -6.11 -21.63
C GLY A 799 -2.84 -6.14 -22.74
N SER A 800 -3.28 -4.95 -23.14
CA SER A 800 -4.21 -4.77 -24.25
C SER A 800 -3.60 -3.87 -25.31
N PHE A 801 -3.93 -4.13 -26.57
CA PHE A 801 -3.58 -3.31 -27.72
C PHE A 801 -4.86 -2.82 -28.40
N GLY A 802 -4.88 -1.58 -28.85
CA GLY A 802 -6.02 -1.02 -29.55
C GLY A 802 -5.70 0.15 -30.48
N LEU A 803 -6.74 0.58 -31.19
CA LEU A 803 -6.72 1.68 -32.14
C LEU A 803 -7.50 2.87 -31.58
N ILE A 804 -7.09 4.08 -31.95
CA ILE A 804 -7.81 5.32 -31.66
C ILE A 804 -8.09 6.03 -32.98
N GLY A 805 -9.31 6.51 -33.17
CA GLY A 805 -9.65 7.52 -34.16
C GLY A 805 -10.22 8.76 -33.46
N PHE A 806 -9.92 9.95 -33.95
CA PHE A 806 -10.43 11.17 -33.35
C PHE A 806 -10.74 12.28 -34.36
N ASN A 807 -11.65 13.16 -33.94
CA ASN A 807 -11.94 14.43 -34.59
C ASN A 807 -12.10 15.52 -33.51
N ASP A 808 -11.29 16.57 -33.64
CA ASP A 808 -11.26 17.74 -32.79
C ASP A 808 -11.74 18.95 -33.61
N VAL A 809 -12.72 19.70 -33.11
CA VAL A 809 -13.23 20.94 -33.74
C VAL A 809 -13.17 22.05 -32.72
N GLY A 810 -12.74 23.26 -33.11
CA GLY A 810 -12.64 24.35 -32.16
C GLY A 810 -12.46 25.72 -32.78
N ARG A 811 -12.73 26.73 -31.96
CA ARG A 811 -12.67 28.14 -32.34
C ARG A 811 -12.38 29.03 -31.13
N VAL A 812 -11.74 30.17 -31.41
CA VAL A 812 -11.58 31.27 -30.46
C VAL A 812 -12.31 32.52 -30.98
N TRP A 813 -12.69 33.43 -30.07
CA TRP A 813 -13.29 34.71 -30.43
C TRP A 813 -12.60 35.86 -29.72
N VAL A 814 -12.49 36.99 -30.42
CA VAL A 814 -11.96 38.26 -29.91
C VAL A 814 -12.93 39.38 -30.29
N PRO A 815 -13.25 40.34 -29.39
CA PRO A 815 -14.10 41.47 -29.73
C PRO A 815 -13.58 42.25 -30.95
N GLY A 816 -14.46 42.53 -31.91
CA GLY A 816 -14.12 43.27 -33.14
C GLY A 816 -13.53 42.42 -34.27
N GLU A 817 -13.24 41.13 -34.04
CA GLU A 817 -12.78 40.22 -35.11
C GLU A 817 -13.97 39.65 -35.90
N LEU A 818 -13.98 39.85 -37.23
CA LEU A 818 -14.90 39.18 -38.15
C LEU A 818 -14.26 37.88 -38.66
N SER A 819 -14.81 36.74 -38.25
CA SER A 819 -14.39 35.41 -38.69
C SER A 819 -15.57 34.48 -38.53
N ASP A 820 -15.87 33.62 -39.49
CA ASP A 820 -16.83 32.51 -39.32
C ASP A 820 -16.12 31.15 -39.26
N ARG A 821 -14.79 31.19 -39.19
CA ARG A 821 -13.93 30.03 -39.35
C ARG A 821 -13.91 29.16 -38.10
N TRP A 822 -14.38 27.93 -38.23
CA TRP A 822 -14.03 26.84 -37.34
C TRP A 822 -12.77 26.15 -37.84
N HIS A 823 -11.93 25.71 -36.92
CA HIS A 823 -10.77 24.89 -37.26
C HIS A 823 -11.08 23.44 -36.91
N ASP A 824 -10.55 22.52 -37.71
CA ASP A 824 -10.69 21.09 -37.55
C ASP A 824 -9.32 20.40 -37.54
N GLY A 825 -9.17 19.44 -36.65
CA GLY A 825 -8.03 18.54 -36.60
C GLY A 825 -8.51 17.11 -36.40
N TYR A 826 -8.02 16.17 -37.18
CA TYR A 826 -8.49 14.78 -37.15
C TYR A 826 -7.31 13.82 -37.25
N GLY A 827 -7.51 12.57 -36.87
CA GLY A 827 -6.45 11.59 -36.96
C GLY A 827 -6.73 10.31 -36.21
N GLY A 828 -5.66 9.60 -35.89
CA GLY A 828 -5.75 8.33 -35.21
C GLY A 828 -4.39 7.73 -34.92
N GLY A 829 -4.40 6.56 -34.31
CA GLY A 829 -3.19 5.85 -33.94
C GLY A 829 -3.46 4.63 -33.09
N LEU A 830 -2.49 4.28 -32.27
CA LEU A 830 -2.44 3.03 -31.51
C LEU A 830 -2.31 3.34 -30.02
N TYR A 831 -2.82 2.45 -29.18
CA TYR A 831 -2.52 2.44 -27.76
C TYR A 831 -2.17 1.04 -27.27
N ILE A 832 -1.35 0.99 -26.24
CA ILE A 832 -0.99 -0.22 -25.51
C ILE A 832 -1.16 0.00 -24.01
N ILE A 833 -1.68 -1.00 -23.32
CA ILE A 833 -1.93 -0.95 -21.88
C ILE A 833 -1.18 -2.11 -21.19
N PRO A 834 0.14 -2.01 -20.99
CA PRO A 834 0.91 -2.99 -20.24
C PRO A 834 0.46 -3.11 -18.77
N ALA A 835 0.24 -4.34 -18.33
CA ALA A 835 -0.16 -4.73 -16.98
C ALA A 835 -1.40 -4.00 -16.42
N GLN A 836 -2.19 -3.34 -17.26
CA GLN A 836 -3.25 -2.41 -16.84
C GLN A 836 -2.76 -1.26 -15.93
N LEU A 837 -1.45 -1.01 -15.87
CA LEU A 837 -0.83 -0.02 -14.98
C LEU A 837 -0.55 1.29 -15.70
N VAL A 838 -0.09 1.20 -16.94
CA VAL A 838 0.31 2.35 -17.76
C VAL A 838 -0.41 2.24 -19.09
N LEU A 839 -0.97 3.34 -19.57
CA LEU A 839 -1.47 3.45 -20.94
C LEU A 839 -0.48 4.28 -21.72
N ILE A 840 -0.03 3.79 -22.87
CA ILE A 840 0.80 4.55 -23.81
C ILE A 840 0.01 4.67 -25.10
N GLU A 841 -0.24 5.90 -25.54
CA GLU A 841 -0.84 6.17 -26.85
C GLU A 841 0.16 6.87 -27.76
N ALA A 842 0.08 6.53 -29.05
CA ALA A 842 0.81 7.18 -30.11
C ALA A 842 -0.16 7.47 -31.26
N VAL A 843 -0.43 8.75 -31.51
CA VAL A 843 -1.41 9.21 -32.50
C VAL A 843 -0.84 10.27 -33.42
N MET A 844 -1.29 10.28 -34.67
CA MET A 844 -0.99 11.33 -35.65
C MET A 844 -2.22 12.21 -35.83
N GLY A 845 -2.08 13.52 -35.67
CA GLY A 845 -3.12 14.50 -35.98
C GLY A 845 -2.80 15.28 -37.24
N PHE A 846 -3.82 15.50 -38.06
CA PHE A 846 -3.75 16.24 -39.32
C PHE A 846 -4.64 17.47 -39.24
N SER A 847 -4.19 18.56 -39.85
CA SER A 847 -4.97 19.77 -40.07
C SER A 847 -4.52 20.46 -41.35
N LYS A 848 -5.18 21.57 -41.70
CA LYS A 848 -4.72 22.48 -42.76
C LYS A 848 -3.28 23.01 -42.57
N GLU A 849 -2.74 22.98 -41.35
CA GLU A 849 -1.39 23.49 -41.03
C GLU A 849 -0.32 22.39 -41.01
N GLY A 850 -0.71 21.12 -41.17
CA GLY A 850 0.21 19.99 -41.33
C GLY A 850 -0.15 18.75 -40.51
N SER A 851 0.84 17.88 -40.34
CA SER A 851 0.74 16.63 -39.58
C SER A 851 1.61 16.68 -38.32
N LEU A 852 1.03 16.40 -37.16
CA LEU A 852 1.71 16.46 -35.86
C LEU A 852 1.56 15.12 -35.12
N PRO A 853 2.67 14.47 -34.74
CA PRO A 853 2.65 13.26 -33.93
C PRO A 853 2.58 13.59 -32.43
N TYR A 854 1.77 12.81 -31.70
CA TYR A 854 1.60 12.89 -30.25
C TYR A 854 1.88 11.53 -29.63
N ILE A 855 2.69 11.51 -28.57
CA ILE A 855 2.90 10.34 -27.71
C ILE A 855 2.56 10.79 -26.30
N SER A 856 1.70 10.04 -25.61
CA SER A 856 1.26 10.40 -24.27
C SER A 856 1.12 9.17 -23.38
N ILE A 857 1.16 9.41 -22.06
CA ILE A 857 0.90 8.40 -21.04
C ILE A 857 -0.46 8.72 -20.43
N GLY A 858 -1.42 7.79 -20.55
CA GLY A 858 -2.83 8.02 -20.22
C GLY A 858 -3.63 8.59 -21.40
N PHE A 859 -4.95 8.40 -21.37
CA PHE A 859 -5.82 9.10 -22.31
C PHE A 859 -5.91 10.58 -21.95
N ARG A 860 -6.15 11.43 -22.95
CA ARG A 860 -6.22 12.88 -22.77
C ARG A 860 -7.39 13.35 -21.89
N PHE A 861 -8.50 12.62 -21.95
CA PHE A 861 -9.67 12.80 -21.11
C PHE A 861 -10.32 11.46 -20.86
#